data_AF-A0A946SP03-F1
#
_entry.id   AF-A0A946SP03-F1
#
_cell.length_a   1.000
_cell.length_b   1.000
_cell.length_c   1.000
_cell.angle_alpha   90.00
_cell.angle_beta   90.00
_cell.angle_gamma   90.00
#
_symmetry.space_group_name_H-M   'P 1'
#
loop_
_entity.id
_entity.type
_entity.pdbx_description
1 polymer ?
#
loop_
_entity_poly.entity_id
_entity_poly.type
_entity_poly.pdbx_seq_one_letter_code
_entity_poly.pdbx_strand_id
1 'polypeptide(L)'
;MRPLRAAAPMLVVLACVSSAVADTLRLKDGAVIEDCYVRDEATRLVVWTNLADVGSDRYAVYPRVAVDGYEIDRGEDWDERPPLPDLSVTHIEMNPKLAGLHGRVQYDHLGRPRIGGASALVDIGDRAYDEPERIVQDLKLSYEPGEEITFTAHVKNGGFAPSRGFSYEWRIDDASVAGGSHGEALGETGEITFEHRWPWRDGMHYVEFRVTTADEEISQENNTARDPMWGWGLVYIVHPGRVAAWRQARTAYGTFSFEDFYRWHLDIMNRLFEASVYPSAPDGIKARVRLDRIVYTDDVQAAGAGGFEEDGIRYDQGRWIWIDDDDRNETWRPATHDWRNKTEWSLPHELGHQLGMVDLYQIDYAGDETHVMADTGEPITHMMNRPYTMMHWHGPNLWSEIHAGYLNETSDKPRGYFGDYYFAIPERVVLRVLDVNSLPLPGASIEVFQRGARIDPDGDVTQIDGVTVHPVIEDGDFPNEVASTPVVVGETDRMGEMALPNRDAARVRSLNGYERKPNAFGNINVVGQRGLMLVKVTWQGESAPFWIEAADLVVEWYRGNREKALVTLKTPFAAPGAPQSPRAVTAERGEENGVVVMWEPSRVASRRDVREGLDRIVGYRIWRRVGNDGLSDRPWFPVKTVGPDVRQAVVDLGDLPAELYYYSKRERFGVSTVGELGVQSAIVSAVLSDAE
;
A
#
# COMPACT_ATOMS: atom_id res chain seq x y z
N MET A 1 -64.76 40.71 53.80
CA MET A 1 -63.49 41.16 53.22
C MET A 1 -62.33 40.50 53.96
N ARG A 2 -61.74 39.45 53.37
CA ARG A 2 -60.47 38.81 53.72
C ARG A 2 -59.89 38.19 52.43
N PRO A 3 -58.57 38.23 52.19
CA PRO A 3 -57.98 38.14 50.85
C PRO A 3 -57.77 36.70 50.36
N LEU A 4 -57.85 36.52 49.04
CA LEU A 4 -57.42 35.34 48.31
C LEU A 4 -55.90 35.15 48.45
N ARG A 5 -55.47 33.95 48.82
CA ARG A 5 -54.07 33.51 48.77
C ARG A 5 -53.73 33.06 47.35
N ALA A 6 -52.69 33.68 46.77
CA ALA A 6 -52.09 33.29 45.51
C ALA A 6 -51.32 31.97 45.67
N ALA A 7 -51.53 31.04 44.74
CA ALA A 7 -50.74 29.82 44.59
C ALA A 7 -49.48 30.13 43.77
N ALA A 8 -48.31 29.73 44.29
CA ALA A 8 -47.04 29.81 43.59
C ALA A 8 -46.93 28.69 42.54
N PRO A 9 -46.41 28.96 41.32
CA PRO A 9 -46.15 27.92 40.35
C PRO A 9 -44.85 27.19 40.72
N MET A 10 -44.94 25.87 40.82
CA MET A 10 -43.82 24.96 41.02
C MET A 10 -43.07 24.83 39.69
N LEU A 11 -41.90 25.47 39.59
CA LEU A 11 -41.02 25.40 38.43
C LEU A 11 -40.35 24.01 38.45
N VAL A 12 -40.81 23.10 37.59
CA VAL A 12 -40.10 21.84 37.34
C VAL A 12 -38.91 22.18 36.44
N VAL A 13 -37.72 22.18 37.01
CA VAL A 13 -36.47 22.17 36.25
C VAL A 13 -36.35 20.76 35.66
N LEU A 14 -36.73 20.59 34.39
CA LEU A 14 -36.25 19.47 33.59
C LEU A 14 -34.74 19.68 33.45
N ALA A 15 -33.95 18.93 34.21
CA ALA A 15 -32.55 18.74 33.86
C ALA A 15 -32.54 18.00 32.52
N CYS A 16 -32.26 18.72 31.43
CA CYS A 16 -31.79 18.09 30.22
C CYS A 16 -30.44 17.46 30.58
N VAL A 17 -30.47 16.17 30.92
CA VAL A 17 -29.26 15.35 30.89
C VAL A 17 -28.91 15.30 29.41
N SER A 18 -27.97 16.14 28.99
CA SER A 18 -27.25 15.92 27.75
C SER A 18 -26.64 14.53 27.89
N SER A 19 -27.22 13.54 27.22
CA SER A 19 -26.56 12.25 27.03
C SER A 19 -25.19 12.57 26.44
N ALA A 20 -24.13 12.25 27.18
CA ALA A 20 -22.77 12.32 26.65
C ALA A 20 -22.78 11.47 25.37
N VAL A 21 -22.65 12.13 24.22
CA VAL A 21 -22.58 11.42 22.95
C VAL A 21 -21.14 10.92 22.85
N ALA A 22 -20.97 9.62 22.64
CA ALA A 22 -19.68 8.98 22.40
C ALA A 22 -19.75 8.18 21.09
N ASP A 23 -18.74 7.35 20.83
CA ASP A 23 -18.59 6.64 19.57
C ASP A 23 -19.65 5.52 19.44
N THR A 24 -19.98 5.18 18.19
CA THR A 24 -20.84 4.04 17.84
C THR A 24 -20.07 3.05 16.98
N LEU A 25 -20.04 1.78 17.38
CA LEU A 25 -19.46 0.68 16.59
C LEU A 25 -20.56 -0.22 16.03
N ARG A 26 -20.52 -0.48 14.73
CA ARG A 26 -21.42 -1.39 14.01
C ARG A 26 -20.66 -2.64 13.56
N LEU A 27 -21.18 -3.80 13.88
CA LEU A 27 -20.61 -5.10 13.53
C LEU A 27 -21.39 -5.75 12.37
N LYS A 28 -20.71 -6.61 11.61
CA LYS A 28 -21.30 -7.28 10.43
C LYS A 28 -22.40 -8.28 10.75
N ASP A 29 -22.50 -8.73 12.01
CA ASP A 29 -23.61 -9.57 12.48
C ASP A 29 -24.87 -8.74 12.84
N GLY A 30 -24.81 -7.41 12.67
CA GLY A 30 -25.88 -6.48 12.98
C GLY A 30 -25.86 -5.94 14.40
N ALA A 31 -24.92 -6.37 15.25
CA ALA A 31 -24.76 -5.79 16.58
C ALA A 31 -24.26 -4.33 16.50
N VAL A 32 -24.77 -3.49 17.40
CA VAL A 32 -24.38 -2.09 17.54
C VAL A 32 -23.98 -1.86 18.99
N ILE A 33 -22.82 -1.24 19.18
CA ILE A 33 -22.28 -0.84 20.48
C ILE A 33 -22.32 0.69 20.50
N GLU A 34 -23.27 1.23 21.26
CA GLU A 34 -23.44 2.66 21.48
C GLU A 34 -22.67 3.11 22.73
N ASP A 35 -22.44 4.41 22.85
CA ASP A 35 -21.79 5.05 24.00
C ASP A 35 -20.41 4.44 24.33
N CYS A 36 -19.61 4.18 23.30
CA CYS A 36 -18.28 3.58 23.43
C CYS A 36 -17.15 4.54 23.01
N TYR A 37 -15.90 4.11 23.16
CA TYR A 37 -14.73 4.86 22.71
C TYR A 37 -13.88 3.92 21.86
N VAL A 38 -13.73 4.27 20.58
CA VAL A 38 -13.09 3.41 19.58
C VAL A 38 -11.70 3.91 19.23
N ARG A 39 -10.70 3.03 19.27
CA ARG A 39 -9.36 3.27 18.73
C ARG A 39 -9.08 2.28 17.59
N ASP A 40 -8.87 2.81 16.39
CA ASP A 40 -8.59 2.01 15.18
C ASP A 40 -7.11 1.64 15.11
N GLU A 41 -6.81 0.35 15.32
CA GLU A 41 -5.49 -0.23 15.34
C GLU A 41 -5.18 -1.00 14.04
N ALA A 42 -5.81 -0.59 12.93
CA ALA A 42 -5.74 -1.15 11.58
C ALA A 42 -6.38 -2.52 11.43
N THR A 43 -5.74 -3.57 11.94
CA THR A 43 -6.23 -4.96 11.81
C THR A 43 -7.28 -5.32 12.87
N ARG A 44 -7.47 -4.42 13.84
CA ARG A 44 -8.44 -4.54 14.93
C ARG A 44 -8.86 -3.15 15.42
N LEU A 45 -9.98 -3.11 16.12
CA LEU A 45 -10.44 -1.95 16.88
C LEU A 45 -10.36 -2.30 18.37
N VAL A 46 -9.87 -1.35 19.16
CA VAL A 46 -9.94 -1.37 20.62
C VAL A 46 -11.13 -0.52 21.04
N VAL A 47 -11.94 -1.04 21.96
CA VAL A 47 -13.20 -0.41 22.36
C VAL A 47 -13.35 -0.40 23.88
N TRP A 48 -13.48 0.79 24.46
CA TRP A 48 -13.87 0.98 25.85
C TRP A 48 -15.36 1.35 25.92
N THR A 49 -16.06 0.90 26.96
CA THR A 49 -17.47 1.26 27.21
C THR A 49 -17.62 2.32 28.31
N ASN A 50 -16.50 2.91 28.76
CA ASN A 50 -16.46 3.93 29.79
C ASN A 50 -15.23 4.82 29.59
N LEU A 51 -15.41 6.14 29.68
CA LEU A 51 -14.32 7.12 29.52
C LEU A 51 -13.21 6.93 30.55
N ALA A 52 -13.57 6.54 31.78
CA ALA A 52 -12.60 6.33 32.85
C ALA A 52 -11.68 5.11 32.62
N ASP A 53 -12.04 4.22 31.69
CA ASP A 53 -11.22 3.06 31.34
C ASP A 53 -10.29 3.34 30.15
N VAL A 54 -10.48 4.43 29.41
CA VAL A 54 -9.66 4.83 28.26
C VAL A 54 -8.21 5.06 28.71
N GLY A 55 -7.26 4.41 28.03
CA GLY A 55 -5.84 4.40 28.43
C GLY A 55 -5.47 3.26 29.40
N SER A 56 -6.41 2.37 29.72
CA SER A 56 -6.15 1.12 30.45
C SER A 56 -6.45 -0.11 29.61
N ASP A 57 -5.98 -1.28 30.07
CA ASP A 57 -6.22 -2.59 29.44
C ASP A 57 -7.67 -3.11 29.54
N ARG A 58 -8.58 -2.33 30.15
CA ARG A 58 -10.01 -2.65 30.31
C ARG A 58 -10.82 -2.36 29.05
N TYR A 59 -10.38 -2.88 27.92
CA TYR A 59 -11.06 -2.77 26.63
C TYR A 59 -11.47 -4.12 26.05
N ALA A 60 -12.41 -4.07 25.10
CA ALA A 60 -12.70 -5.16 24.18
C ALA A 60 -11.93 -4.97 22.87
N VAL A 61 -11.54 -6.08 22.23
CA VAL A 61 -10.88 -6.08 20.92
C VAL A 61 -11.82 -6.69 19.89
N TYR A 62 -12.06 -5.96 18.81
CA TYR A 62 -12.84 -6.43 17.66
C TYR A 62 -11.93 -6.55 16.44
N PRO A 63 -11.80 -7.74 15.81
CA PRO A 63 -11.02 -7.86 14.59
C PRO A 63 -11.68 -7.03 13.48
N ARG A 64 -10.88 -6.34 12.65
CA ARG A 64 -11.38 -5.44 11.61
C ARG A 64 -12.36 -6.13 10.66
N VAL A 65 -12.16 -7.42 10.39
CA VAL A 65 -13.04 -8.22 9.53
C VAL A 65 -14.47 -8.38 10.06
N ALA A 66 -14.69 -8.24 11.36
CA ALA A 66 -16.00 -8.31 12.02
C ALA A 66 -16.73 -6.95 12.07
N VAL A 67 -16.02 -5.86 11.79
CA VAL A 67 -16.54 -4.50 11.86
C VAL A 67 -17.17 -4.10 10.51
N ASP A 68 -18.38 -3.58 10.56
CA ASP A 68 -19.08 -3.00 9.42
C ASP A 68 -18.72 -1.51 9.26
N GLY A 69 -18.70 -0.77 10.37
CA GLY A 69 -18.23 0.61 10.41
C GLY A 69 -18.33 1.18 11.82
N TYR A 70 -17.81 2.39 12.02
CA TYR A 70 -17.93 3.11 13.28
C TYR A 70 -18.05 4.61 13.02
N GLU A 71 -18.54 5.32 14.03
CA GLU A 71 -18.75 6.77 14.03
C GLU A 71 -18.15 7.34 15.30
N ILE A 72 -17.51 8.52 15.19
CA ILE A 72 -16.82 9.17 16.31
C ILE A 72 -17.57 10.45 16.65
N ASP A 73 -18.25 10.45 17.78
CA ASP A 73 -19.14 11.53 18.20
C ASP A 73 -18.83 12.05 19.61
N ARG A 74 -17.56 11.98 20.00
CA ARG A 74 -17.05 12.38 21.33
C ARG A 74 -17.44 13.81 21.68
N GLY A 75 -18.06 13.98 22.85
CA GLY A 75 -18.45 15.27 23.42
C GLY A 75 -17.30 16.04 24.07
N GLU A 76 -17.65 17.17 24.71
CA GLU A 76 -16.68 18.02 25.44
C GLU A 76 -16.03 17.31 26.63
N ASP A 77 -16.71 16.30 27.20
CA ASP A 77 -16.23 15.47 28.30
C ASP A 77 -14.96 14.68 27.93
N TRP A 78 -14.79 14.32 26.66
CA TRP A 78 -13.57 13.69 26.14
C TRP A 78 -12.32 14.53 26.39
N ASP A 79 -12.44 15.85 26.31
CA ASP A 79 -11.34 16.80 26.46
C ASP A 79 -11.13 17.30 27.89
N GLU A 80 -11.97 16.87 28.83
CA GLU A 80 -11.77 17.20 30.23
C GLU A 80 -10.39 16.69 30.68
N ARG A 81 -9.62 17.62 31.25
CA ARG A 81 -8.25 17.38 31.72
C ARG A 81 -8.31 16.83 33.13
N PRO A 82 -8.11 15.51 33.33
CA PRO A 82 -8.11 14.97 34.67
C PRO A 82 -6.89 15.50 35.45
N PRO A 83 -7.02 15.79 36.75
CA PRO A 83 -5.90 16.23 37.59
C PRO A 83 -5.02 15.04 38.00
N LEU A 84 -4.58 14.26 37.02
CA LEU A 84 -3.80 13.03 37.18
C LEU A 84 -2.43 13.16 36.50
N PRO A 85 -1.38 12.49 37.02
CA PRO A 85 -0.16 12.27 36.27
C PRO A 85 -0.39 11.34 35.08
N ASP A 86 0.56 11.30 34.16
CA ASP A 86 0.57 10.40 33.00
C ASP A 86 2.04 10.12 32.66
N LEU A 87 2.65 9.16 33.35
CA LEU A 87 4.00 8.76 33.01
C LEU A 87 3.99 8.05 31.64
N SER A 88 4.83 8.51 30.74
CA SER A 88 4.98 7.94 29.40
C SER A 88 6.43 7.63 29.13
N VAL A 89 6.70 6.42 28.66
CA VAL A 89 7.98 6.07 28.05
C VAL A 89 7.91 6.47 26.58
N THR A 90 8.31 7.71 26.29
CA THR A 90 8.11 8.33 24.97
C THR A 90 8.91 7.62 23.87
N HIS A 91 10.14 7.21 24.15
CA HIS A 91 11.00 6.46 23.23
C HIS A 91 12.20 5.82 23.93
N ILE A 92 12.82 4.84 23.25
CA ILE A 92 14.10 4.24 23.62
C ILE A 92 15.12 4.58 22.53
N GLU A 93 16.08 5.42 22.88
CA GLU A 93 17.21 5.75 22.02
C GLU A 93 18.27 4.63 22.08
N MET A 94 18.83 4.22 20.94
CA MET A 94 19.93 3.24 20.89
C MET A 94 21.22 3.84 20.31
N ASN A 95 22.36 3.67 20.98
CA ASN A 95 23.67 4.19 20.57
C ASN A 95 24.77 3.12 20.64
N PRO A 96 25.84 3.17 19.83
CA PRO A 96 26.08 4.15 18.76
C PRO A 96 25.09 3.96 17.60
N LYS A 97 24.79 5.03 16.86
CA LYS A 97 23.90 4.95 15.69
C LYS A 97 24.59 4.26 14.52
N LEU A 98 23.79 3.62 13.67
CA LEU A 98 24.23 3.15 12.36
C LEU A 98 24.02 4.25 11.32
N ALA A 99 24.93 4.32 10.35
CA ALA A 99 24.84 5.30 9.27
C ALA A 99 23.61 5.06 8.38
N GLY A 100 22.91 6.14 8.03
CA GLY A 100 21.87 6.19 7.02
C GLY A 100 22.37 6.85 5.73
N LEU A 101 21.72 6.54 4.60
CA LEU A 101 22.04 7.08 3.29
C LEU A 101 21.02 8.12 2.79
N HIS A 102 20.10 8.56 3.66
CA HIS A 102 19.15 9.62 3.35
C HIS A 102 19.87 10.90 2.90
N GLY A 103 19.47 11.44 1.74
CA GLY A 103 20.15 12.59 1.11
C GLY A 103 21.53 12.29 0.51
N ARG A 104 21.96 11.02 0.48
CA ARG A 104 23.23 10.55 -0.10
C ARG A 104 23.05 9.61 -1.28
N VAL A 105 21.83 9.20 -1.61
CA VAL A 105 21.50 8.53 -2.87
C VAL A 105 21.00 9.58 -3.86
N GLN A 106 21.76 9.78 -4.94
CA GLN A 106 21.44 10.69 -6.03
C GLN A 106 21.00 9.89 -7.25
N TYR A 107 20.08 10.42 -8.04
CA TYR A 107 19.62 9.77 -9.26
C TYR A 107 20.07 10.57 -10.46
N ASP A 108 20.68 9.91 -11.43
CA ASP A 108 20.98 10.55 -12.71
C ASP A 108 19.71 10.67 -13.59
N HIS A 109 19.84 11.30 -14.75
CA HIS A 109 18.73 11.45 -15.69
C HIS A 109 18.13 10.10 -16.15
N LEU A 110 18.89 9.01 -16.13
CA LEU A 110 18.40 7.66 -16.45
C LEU A 110 17.84 6.93 -15.23
N GLY A 111 17.69 7.61 -14.09
CA GLY A 111 17.18 7.04 -12.85
C GLY A 111 18.14 6.06 -12.18
N ARG A 112 19.44 6.07 -12.49
CA ARG A 112 20.43 5.23 -11.78
C ARG A 112 20.74 5.83 -10.42
N PRO A 113 20.57 5.09 -9.32
CA PRO A 113 21.04 5.55 -8.03
C PRO A 113 22.57 5.52 -7.94
N ARG A 114 23.14 6.57 -7.35
CA ARG A 114 24.56 6.69 -7.01
C ARG A 114 24.70 7.22 -5.59
N ILE A 115 25.45 6.52 -4.74
CA ILE A 115 25.80 7.03 -3.41
C ILE A 115 26.91 8.08 -3.54
N GLY A 116 26.80 9.22 -2.85
CA GLY A 116 27.84 10.24 -2.85
C GLY A 116 27.50 11.51 -2.06
N GLY A 117 28.42 12.48 -2.11
CA GLY A 117 28.20 13.83 -1.57
C GLY A 117 28.50 14.02 -0.08
N ALA A 118 29.27 13.12 0.54
CA ALA A 118 29.75 13.26 1.93
C ALA A 118 31.24 12.96 2.03
N SER A 119 31.93 13.56 3.01
CA SER A 119 33.37 13.38 3.22
C SER A 119 33.73 12.01 3.79
N ALA A 120 32.79 11.34 4.47
CA ALA A 120 32.94 9.96 4.92
C ALA A 120 32.89 8.92 3.79
N LEU A 121 32.45 9.31 2.59
CA LEU A 121 32.25 8.38 1.48
C LEU A 121 33.47 8.37 0.55
N VAL A 122 33.81 7.19 0.05
CA VAL A 122 34.92 7.04 -0.91
C VAL A 122 34.45 7.45 -2.31
N ASP A 123 35.08 8.47 -2.89
CA ASP A 123 34.82 8.84 -4.28
C ASP A 123 35.62 7.94 -5.25
N ILE A 124 34.90 7.10 -5.97
CA ILE A 124 35.43 6.21 -7.01
C ILE A 124 34.95 6.59 -8.43
N GLY A 125 34.40 7.79 -8.61
CA GLY A 125 33.86 8.25 -9.88
C GLY A 125 32.68 7.39 -10.37
N ASP A 126 32.61 7.14 -11.67
CA ASP A 126 31.50 6.38 -12.30
C ASP A 126 31.44 4.91 -11.87
N ARG A 127 32.53 4.36 -11.32
CA ARG A 127 32.52 3.00 -10.74
C ARG A 127 31.53 2.88 -9.58
N ALA A 128 31.08 4.00 -9.02
CA ALA A 128 30.05 4.07 -8.00
C ALA A 128 28.72 3.42 -8.41
N TYR A 129 28.41 3.36 -9.71
CA TYR A 129 27.21 2.67 -10.20
C TYR A 129 27.32 1.13 -10.13
N ASP A 130 28.53 0.58 -10.10
CA ASP A 130 28.77 -0.87 -10.14
C ASP A 130 29.35 -1.43 -8.83
N GLU A 131 29.90 -0.56 -7.97
CA GLU A 131 30.62 -0.92 -6.74
C GLU A 131 30.13 -0.10 -5.51
N PRO A 132 28.81 -0.08 -5.20
CA PRO A 132 28.27 0.75 -4.12
C PRO A 132 28.86 0.41 -2.74
N GLU A 133 29.27 -0.83 -2.50
CA GLU A 133 29.84 -1.30 -1.24
C GLU A 133 31.20 -0.62 -0.95
N ARG A 134 31.97 -0.27 -1.99
CA ARG A 134 33.26 0.43 -1.81
C ARG A 134 33.08 1.87 -1.38
N ILE A 135 31.96 2.51 -1.74
CA ILE A 135 31.66 3.89 -1.38
C ILE A 135 31.42 4.00 0.13
N VAL A 136 30.77 2.99 0.70
CA VAL A 136 30.33 2.95 2.10
C VAL A 136 31.24 2.09 3.00
N GLN A 137 32.38 1.63 2.49
CA GLN A 137 33.26 0.67 3.18
C GLN A 137 33.77 1.16 4.56
N ASP A 138 33.81 2.47 4.76
CA ASP A 138 34.27 3.11 5.99
C ASP A 138 33.12 3.50 6.93
N LEU A 139 31.87 3.21 6.57
CA LEU A 139 30.69 3.48 7.39
C LEU A 139 30.35 2.30 8.32
N LYS A 140 29.85 2.64 9.51
CA LYS A 140 29.26 1.66 10.42
C LYS A 140 27.81 1.36 10.02
N LEU A 141 27.59 0.23 9.37
CA LEU A 141 26.27 -0.20 8.87
C LEU A 141 25.63 -1.33 9.67
N SER A 142 26.36 -1.95 10.60
CA SER A 142 25.86 -2.99 11.49
C SER A 142 26.61 -2.99 12.83
N TYR A 143 26.06 -3.73 13.81
CA TYR A 143 26.71 -4.01 15.08
C TYR A 143 27.37 -5.38 15.04
N GLU A 144 28.50 -5.52 15.73
CA GLU A 144 29.19 -6.80 15.86
C GLU A 144 28.77 -7.51 17.15
N PRO A 145 28.71 -8.86 17.17
CA PRO A 145 28.46 -9.61 18.41
C PRO A 145 29.41 -9.21 19.54
N GLY A 146 28.83 -8.85 20.69
CA GLY A 146 29.57 -8.39 21.87
C GLY A 146 29.93 -6.90 21.87
N GLU A 147 29.65 -6.16 20.80
CA GLU A 147 29.79 -4.70 20.79
C GLU A 147 28.87 -4.06 21.84
N GLU A 148 29.39 -3.11 22.62
CA GLU A 148 28.57 -2.40 23.62
C GLU A 148 27.64 -1.41 22.92
N ILE A 149 26.34 -1.59 23.12
CA ILE A 149 25.31 -0.60 22.80
C ILE A 149 24.75 0.00 24.10
N THR A 150 24.26 1.23 24.03
CA THR A 150 23.58 1.92 25.14
C THR A 150 22.15 2.22 24.72
N PHE A 151 21.21 1.78 25.55
CA PHE A 151 19.81 2.19 25.48
C PHE A 151 19.56 3.35 26.43
N THR A 152 18.82 4.36 25.97
CA THR A 152 18.36 5.48 26.81
C THR A 152 16.84 5.58 26.71
N ALA A 153 16.14 5.28 27.80
CA ALA A 153 14.69 5.43 27.87
C ALA A 153 14.33 6.84 28.33
N HIS A 154 13.40 7.50 27.63
CA HIS A 154 12.92 8.84 27.93
C HIS A 154 11.54 8.80 28.58
N VAL A 155 11.49 9.07 29.89
CA VAL A 155 10.25 9.07 30.67
C VAL A 155 9.78 10.50 30.88
N LYS A 156 8.56 10.81 30.47
CA LYS A 156 7.94 12.13 30.60
C LYS A 156 6.62 12.03 31.36
N ASN A 157 6.31 13.01 32.19
CA ASN A 157 4.96 13.16 32.74
C ASN A 157 4.11 14.02 31.79
N GLY A 158 3.31 13.37 30.94
CA GLY A 158 2.35 13.98 30.03
C GLY A 158 1.08 14.49 30.71
N GLY A 159 0.91 14.27 32.02
CA GLY A 159 -0.33 14.52 32.76
C GLY A 159 -0.45 15.94 33.28
N PHE A 160 -1.52 16.22 34.02
CA PHE A 160 -1.85 17.55 34.59
C PHE A 160 -1.68 17.60 36.11
N ALA A 161 -0.96 16.63 36.68
CA ALA A 161 -0.52 16.64 38.06
C ALA A 161 0.89 16.02 38.15
N PRO A 162 1.70 16.40 39.17
CA PRO A 162 2.97 15.73 39.42
C PRO A 162 2.78 14.25 39.73
N SER A 163 3.65 13.40 39.20
CA SER A 163 3.74 12.00 39.64
C SER A 163 4.39 11.93 41.01
N ARG A 164 4.14 10.87 41.76
CA ARG A 164 5.00 10.43 42.84
C ARG A 164 6.21 9.67 42.27
N GLY A 165 7.06 9.18 43.16
CA GLY A 165 8.14 8.29 42.77
C GLY A 165 7.61 6.96 42.20
N PHE A 166 8.35 6.39 41.27
CA PHE A 166 8.00 5.18 40.52
C PHE A 166 9.20 4.23 40.43
N SER A 167 8.94 2.94 40.20
CA SER A 167 9.96 1.97 39.83
C SER A 167 10.07 1.83 38.33
N TYR A 168 11.24 1.40 37.83
CA TYR A 168 11.44 1.10 36.42
C TYR A 168 12.20 -0.21 36.21
N GLU A 169 12.00 -0.80 35.03
CA GLU A 169 12.59 -2.08 34.64
C GLU A 169 13.01 -2.05 33.16
N TRP A 170 14.20 -2.56 32.89
CA TRP A 170 14.70 -2.91 31.56
C TRP A 170 14.53 -4.40 31.33
N ARG A 171 14.00 -4.78 30.18
CA ARG A 171 13.85 -6.19 29.77
C ARG A 171 14.38 -6.39 28.36
N ILE A 172 15.06 -7.52 28.15
CA ILE A 172 15.46 -8.00 26.82
C ILE A 172 14.79 -9.36 26.63
N ASP A 173 13.98 -9.50 25.57
CA ASP A 173 13.15 -10.69 25.30
C ASP A 173 12.37 -11.17 26.53
N ASP A 174 11.64 -10.24 27.16
CA ASP A 174 10.82 -10.45 28.36
C ASP A 174 11.61 -10.81 29.64
N ALA A 175 12.93 -10.98 29.56
CA ALA A 175 13.79 -11.21 30.71
C ALA A 175 14.26 -9.88 31.32
N SER A 176 14.05 -9.70 32.63
CA SER A 176 14.56 -8.56 33.39
C SER A 176 16.09 -8.53 33.39
N VAL A 177 16.69 -7.43 32.92
CA VAL A 177 18.15 -7.27 32.82
C VAL A 177 18.68 -6.15 33.72
N ALA A 178 17.85 -5.16 34.05
CA ALA A 178 18.17 -4.08 34.98
C ALA A 178 16.88 -3.43 35.50
N GLY A 179 16.98 -2.64 36.56
CA GLY A 179 15.84 -1.90 37.09
C GLY A 179 16.25 -1.03 38.28
N GLY A 180 15.33 -0.19 38.73
CA GLY A 180 15.57 0.73 39.83
C GLY A 180 14.31 1.49 40.24
N SER A 181 14.51 2.59 40.96
CA SER A 181 13.43 3.48 41.39
C SER A 181 13.84 4.93 41.27
N HIS A 182 12.92 5.79 40.84
CA HIS A 182 13.02 7.23 40.92
C HIS A 182 12.12 7.72 42.06
N GLY A 183 12.74 8.23 43.13
CA GLY A 183 12.02 8.61 44.36
C GLY A 183 11.46 10.03 44.37
N GLU A 184 11.84 10.86 43.40
CA GLU A 184 11.40 12.25 43.29
C GLU A 184 10.10 12.35 42.48
N ALA A 185 9.36 13.44 42.70
CA ALA A 185 8.15 13.71 41.94
C ALA A 185 8.53 14.26 40.56
N LEU A 186 7.96 13.70 39.49
CA LEU A 186 8.12 14.24 38.15
C LEU A 186 6.98 15.24 37.88
N GLY A 187 7.33 16.53 37.81
CA GLY A 187 6.36 17.60 37.54
C GLY A 187 5.71 17.48 36.17
N GLU A 188 4.62 18.23 35.95
CA GLU A 188 3.97 18.29 34.63
C GLU A 188 4.97 18.62 33.53
N THR A 189 4.94 17.87 32.42
CA THR A 189 5.86 17.97 31.27
C THR A 189 7.33 17.72 31.60
N GLY A 190 7.67 17.39 32.85
CA GLY A 190 9.01 17.01 33.26
C GLY A 190 9.44 15.71 32.59
N GLU A 191 10.73 15.62 32.25
CA GLU A 191 11.34 14.47 31.59
C GLU A 191 12.57 14.01 32.37
N ILE A 192 12.79 12.71 32.42
CA ILE A 192 13.97 12.06 32.97
C ILE A 192 14.39 10.89 32.09
N THR A 193 15.69 10.61 32.03
CA THR A 193 16.24 9.50 31.26
C THR A 193 16.85 8.42 32.14
N PHE A 194 16.83 7.20 31.62
CA PHE A 194 17.50 6.04 32.22
C PHE A 194 18.37 5.38 31.17
N GLU A 195 19.58 4.98 31.54
CA GLU A 195 20.52 4.33 30.62
C GLU A 195 20.75 2.86 30.99
N HIS A 196 20.89 2.01 29.98
CA HIS A 196 21.34 0.63 30.14
C HIS A 196 22.33 0.26 29.03
N ARG A 197 23.49 -0.27 29.43
CA ARG A 197 24.50 -0.79 28.50
C ARG A 197 24.30 -2.27 28.31
N TRP A 198 24.36 -2.70 27.05
CA TRP A 198 24.10 -4.09 26.67
C TRP A 198 25.11 -4.54 25.60
N PRO A 199 25.73 -5.73 25.75
CA PRO A 199 26.53 -6.31 24.68
C PRO A 199 25.61 -6.85 23.58
N TRP A 200 25.77 -6.35 22.35
CA TRP A 200 24.99 -6.75 21.18
C TRP A 200 25.01 -8.27 20.97
N ARG A 201 23.85 -8.81 20.57
CA ARG A 201 23.67 -10.20 20.20
C ARG A 201 22.93 -10.26 18.88
N ASP A 202 23.38 -11.14 18.00
CA ASP A 202 22.69 -11.38 16.74
C ASP A 202 21.31 -12.00 16.98
N GLY A 203 20.32 -11.53 16.23
CA GLY A 203 18.96 -12.04 16.29
C GLY A 203 17.92 -10.93 16.33
N MET A 204 16.66 -11.34 16.37
CA MET A 204 15.51 -10.45 16.47
C MET A 204 15.14 -10.26 17.94
N HIS A 205 15.92 -9.44 18.64
CA HIS A 205 15.73 -9.14 20.06
C HIS A 205 14.86 -7.90 20.27
N TYR A 206 14.05 -7.91 21.34
CA TYR A 206 13.30 -6.74 21.78
C TYR A 206 13.92 -6.13 23.03
N VAL A 207 13.99 -4.80 23.06
CA VAL A 207 14.23 -4.03 24.29
C VAL A 207 12.92 -3.46 24.78
N GLU A 208 12.62 -3.64 26.06
CA GLU A 208 11.47 -3.05 26.73
C GLU A 208 11.94 -2.22 27.92
N PHE A 209 11.39 -1.02 28.05
CA PHE A 209 11.49 -0.22 29.26
C PHE A 209 10.09 0.02 29.81
N ARG A 210 9.90 -0.28 31.09
CA ARG A 210 8.63 -0.14 31.79
C ARG A 210 8.80 0.70 33.04
N VAL A 211 7.84 1.59 33.29
CA VAL A 211 7.65 2.24 34.58
C VAL A 211 6.46 1.63 35.33
N THR A 212 6.49 1.70 36.65
CA THR A 212 5.39 1.24 37.51
C THR A 212 5.24 2.19 38.68
N THR A 213 4.05 2.76 38.82
CA THR A 213 3.68 3.68 39.88
C THR A 213 2.44 3.18 40.62
N ALA A 214 2.22 3.70 41.83
CA ALA A 214 1.00 3.49 42.59
C ALA A 214 -0.04 4.60 42.37
N ASP A 215 0.31 5.63 41.59
CA ASP A 215 -0.63 6.69 41.24
C ASP A 215 -1.67 6.18 40.24
N GLU A 216 -2.85 6.79 40.31
CA GLU A 216 -3.82 6.71 39.23
C GLU A 216 -3.35 7.65 38.12
N GLU A 217 -3.38 7.18 36.88
CA GLU A 217 -2.81 7.89 35.72
C GLU A 217 -3.85 8.07 34.63
N ILE A 218 -3.63 9.05 33.75
CA ILE A 218 -4.46 9.26 32.56
C ILE A 218 -4.41 8.01 31.66
N SER A 219 -3.22 7.45 31.47
CA SER A 219 -3.01 6.19 30.76
C SER A 219 -1.98 5.35 31.49
N GLN A 220 -2.18 4.04 31.44
CA GLN A 220 -1.22 3.04 31.88
C GLN A 220 -0.59 2.31 30.68
N GLU A 221 -1.14 2.48 29.47
CA GLU A 221 -0.64 1.84 28.26
C GLU A 221 0.69 2.44 27.77
N ASN A 222 0.92 3.73 28.01
CA ASN A 222 2.16 4.46 27.67
C ASN A 222 3.27 4.29 28.71
N ASN A 223 3.02 3.61 29.84
CA ASN A 223 4.05 3.27 30.84
C ASN A 223 5.10 2.28 30.33
N THR A 224 4.95 1.75 29.12
CA THR A 224 5.90 0.80 28.53
C THR A 224 6.22 1.17 27.09
N ALA A 225 7.51 1.16 26.75
CA ALA A 225 7.98 1.16 25.36
C ALA A 225 8.68 -0.17 25.09
N ARG A 226 8.31 -0.84 24.00
CA ARG A 226 8.93 -2.09 23.55
C ARG A 226 9.35 -1.95 22.09
N ASP A 227 10.66 -1.91 21.85
CA ASP A 227 11.23 -1.63 20.55
C ASP A 227 12.03 -2.83 20.00
N PRO A 228 11.88 -3.17 18.71
CA PRO A 228 12.70 -4.18 18.06
C PRO A 228 14.12 -3.64 17.84
N MET A 229 15.13 -4.32 18.38
CA MET A 229 16.53 -3.89 18.28
C MET A 229 17.08 -3.92 16.84
N TRP A 230 16.49 -4.76 15.98
CA TRP A 230 16.79 -4.81 14.54
C TRP A 230 15.94 -3.83 13.71
N GLY A 231 15.01 -3.11 14.34
CA GLY A 231 14.14 -2.18 13.66
C GLY A 231 14.85 -0.90 13.25
N TRP A 232 14.45 -0.34 12.11
CA TRP A 232 14.95 0.95 11.65
C TRP A 232 14.55 2.06 12.63
N GLY A 233 15.54 2.77 13.16
CA GLY A 233 15.35 3.90 14.05
C GLY A 233 14.93 5.15 13.29
N LEU A 234 13.70 5.59 13.52
CA LEU A 234 13.11 6.79 12.92
C LEU A 234 13.24 7.99 13.88
N VAL A 235 13.38 9.17 13.30
CA VAL A 235 13.51 10.43 14.03
C VAL A 235 12.33 11.35 13.75
N TYR A 236 11.74 11.91 14.79
CA TYR A 236 10.71 12.93 14.69
C TYR A 236 11.29 14.31 14.98
N ILE A 237 10.95 15.31 14.19
CA ILE A 237 11.37 16.71 14.37
C ILE A 237 10.12 17.58 14.49
N VAL A 238 10.00 18.30 15.60
CA VAL A 238 8.79 19.05 15.93
C VAL A 238 9.10 20.32 16.71
N HIS A 239 8.28 21.35 16.50
CA HIS A 239 8.34 22.58 17.28
C HIS A 239 7.68 22.42 18.67
N PRO A 240 8.28 22.89 19.77
CA PRO A 240 7.69 22.80 21.11
C PRO A 240 6.27 23.43 21.21
N GLY A 241 6.03 24.52 20.49
CA GLY A 241 4.72 25.16 20.37
C GLY A 241 3.63 24.25 19.79
N ARG A 242 3.96 23.40 18.81
CA ARG A 242 3.04 22.38 18.28
C ARG A 242 2.71 21.34 19.33
N VAL A 243 3.72 20.85 20.06
CA VAL A 243 3.53 19.89 21.16
C VAL A 243 2.63 20.47 22.26
N ALA A 244 2.84 21.75 22.60
CA ALA A 244 2.00 22.46 23.57
C ALA A 244 0.55 22.64 23.08
N ALA A 245 0.33 22.80 21.77
CA ALA A 245 -1.01 22.86 21.19
C ALA A 245 -1.72 21.50 21.22
N TRP A 246 -1.00 20.41 20.93
CA TRP A 246 -1.53 19.04 21.05
C TRP A 246 -1.96 18.70 22.48
N ARG A 247 -1.21 19.18 23.48
CA ARG A 247 -1.56 19.02 24.91
C ARG A 247 -2.92 19.60 25.30
N GLN A 248 -3.51 20.44 24.47
CA GLN A 248 -4.76 21.11 24.84
C GLN A 248 -5.99 20.19 24.78
N ALA A 249 -5.90 19.05 24.09
CA ALA A 249 -7.04 18.20 23.79
C ALA A 249 -6.65 16.70 23.77
N ARG A 250 -7.58 15.80 24.09
CA ARG A 250 -7.28 14.35 24.16
C ARG A 250 -7.20 13.74 22.76
N THR A 251 -6.24 12.86 22.52
CA THR A 251 -6.04 12.21 21.22
C THR A 251 -6.70 10.84 21.15
N ALA A 252 -6.82 10.25 19.96
CA ALA A 252 -7.37 8.91 19.74
C ALA A 252 -6.63 7.81 20.51
N TYR A 253 -5.37 8.06 20.90
CA TYR A 253 -4.61 7.15 21.75
C TYR A 253 -5.17 7.10 23.18
N GLY A 254 -5.86 8.15 23.63
CA GLY A 254 -6.45 8.27 24.97
C GLY A 254 -5.75 9.29 25.87
N THR A 255 -4.62 9.87 25.43
CA THR A 255 -3.79 10.81 26.21
C THR A 255 -3.76 12.21 25.60
N PHE A 256 -3.11 13.14 26.30
CA PHE A 256 -2.87 14.52 25.84
C PHE A 256 -1.43 14.72 25.33
N SER A 257 -0.72 13.62 25.01
CA SER A 257 0.67 13.66 24.57
C SER A 257 0.76 13.53 23.05
N PHE A 258 1.55 14.44 22.45
CA PHE A 258 1.96 14.35 21.05
C PHE A 258 2.80 13.08 20.82
N GLU A 259 3.70 12.80 21.76
CA GLU A 259 4.65 11.68 21.69
C GLU A 259 3.90 10.34 21.66
N ASP A 260 2.94 10.15 22.55
CA ASP A 260 2.12 8.93 22.60
C ASP A 260 1.35 8.72 21.29
N PHE A 261 0.66 9.77 20.82
CA PHE A 261 -0.16 9.71 19.61
C PHE A 261 0.68 9.30 18.38
N TYR A 262 1.88 9.88 18.22
CA TYR A 262 2.71 9.59 17.05
C TYR A 262 3.63 8.38 17.21
N ARG A 263 3.96 7.96 18.42
CA ARG A 263 4.59 6.66 18.68
C ARG A 263 3.63 5.53 18.30
N TRP A 264 2.36 5.64 18.67
CA TRP A 264 1.33 4.65 18.35
C TRP A 264 1.20 4.34 16.84
N HIS A 265 1.49 5.32 15.97
CA HIS A 265 1.48 5.08 14.52
C HIS A 265 2.59 4.11 14.08
N LEU A 266 3.74 4.08 14.76
CA LEU A 266 4.77 3.08 14.49
C LEU A 266 4.35 1.68 14.96
N ASP A 267 3.62 1.59 16.07
CA ASP A 267 3.05 0.32 16.54
C ASP A 267 2.01 -0.21 15.55
N ILE A 268 1.15 0.67 15.00
CA ILE A 268 0.25 0.35 13.90
C ILE A 268 1.03 -0.14 12.68
N MET A 269 2.10 0.56 12.32
CA MET A 269 2.94 0.20 11.16
C MET A 269 3.55 -1.20 11.33
N ASN A 270 4.10 -1.51 12.50
CA ASN A 270 4.63 -2.83 12.83
C ASN A 270 3.56 -3.92 12.87
N ARG A 271 2.34 -3.60 13.32
CA ARG A 271 1.19 -4.53 13.27
C ARG A 271 0.76 -4.82 11.83
N LEU A 272 0.75 -3.81 10.97
CA LEU A 272 0.47 -3.97 9.55
C LEU A 272 1.60 -4.75 8.85
N PHE A 273 2.86 -4.54 9.23
CA PHE A 273 3.98 -5.35 8.76
C PHE A 273 3.81 -6.84 9.07
N GLU A 274 3.47 -7.17 10.31
CA GLU A 274 3.19 -8.55 10.71
C GLU A 274 2.00 -9.16 9.94
N ALA A 275 0.93 -8.38 9.73
CA ALA A 275 -0.27 -8.84 9.05
C ALA A 275 -0.15 -8.94 7.51
N SER A 276 0.88 -8.32 6.92
CA SER A 276 1.18 -8.35 5.48
C SER A 276 1.76 -9.69 5.03
N VAL A 277 0.94 -10.74 5.08
CA VAL A 277 1.30 -12.12 4.73
C VAL A 277 1.01 -12.41 3.26
N TYR A 278 2.04 -12.88 2.54
CA TYR A 278 1.99 -13.17 1.10
C TYR A 278 2.83 -14.39 0.74
N PRO A 279 2.70 -14.96 -0.48
CA PRO A 279 3.60 -16.01 -0.94
C PRO A 279 5.10 -15.66 -0.86
N SER A 280 5.49 -14.41 -1.13
CA SER A 280 6.88 -13.95 -0.97
C SER A 280 7.26 -13.60 0.48
N ALA A 281 6.29 -13.49 1.39
CA ALA A 281 6.45 -13.10 2.78
C ALA A 281 5.49 -13.91 3.68
N PRO A 282 5.69 -15.24 3.81
CA PRO A 282 4.72 -16.13 4.46
C PRO A 282 4.56 -15.89 5.96
N ASP A 283 5.57 -15.30 6.60
CA ASP A 283 5.57 -14.93 8.03
C ASP A 283 5.29 -13.42 8.23
N GLY A 284 4.77 -12.76 7.20
CA GLY A 284 4.64 -11.30 7.16
C GLY A 284 5.95 -10.60 6.81
N ILE A 285 5.94 -9.27 6.93
CA ILE A 285 7.16 -8.47 6.85
C ILE A 285 7.95 -8.74 8.14
N LYS A 286 9.27 -8.96 8.03
CA LYS A 286 10.21 -9.23 9.13
C LYS A 286 10.87 -7.96 9.64
N ALA A 287 11.08 -6.99 8.75
CA ALA A 287 11.58 -5.69 9.12
C ALA A 287 10.60 -4.98 10.07
N ARG A 288 11.13 -4.12 10.93
CA ARG A 288 10.35 -3.34 11.89
C ARG A 288 10.86 -1.90 11.91
N VAL A 289 10.05 -1.01 12.47
CA VAL A 289 10.43 0.38 12.77
C VAL A 289 10.34 0.63 14.26
N ARG A 290 11.09 1.62 14.75
CA ARG A 290 11.00 2.13 16.12
C ARG A 290 11.22 3.63 16.15
N LEU A 291 10.65 4.30 17.15
CA LEU A 291 10.94 5.71 17.40
C LEU A 291 12.26 5.77 18.16
N ASP A 292 13.32 6.20 17.50
CA ASP A 292 14.66 6.24 18.09
C ASP A 292 14.95 7.59 18.74
N ARG A 293 14.38 8.69 18.24
CA ARG A 293 14.58 10.02 18.81
C ARG A 293 13.46 10.99 18.46
N ILE A 294 13.14 11.89 19.38
CA ILE A 294 12.37 13.11 19.11
C ILE A 294 13.27 14.33 19.28
N VAL A 295 13.31 15.20 18.27
CA VAL A 295 14.05 16.46 18.27
C VAL A 295 13.06 17.61 18.40
N TYR A 296 13.08 18.25 19.57
CA TYR A 296 12.34 19.48 19.83
C TYR A 296 13.22 20.68 19.47
N THR A 297 12.75 21.55 18.58
CA THR A 297 13.54 22.70 18.12
C THR A 297 12.66 23.86 17.67
N ASP A 298 13.15 25.08 17.88
CA ASP A 298 12.47 26.30 17.42
C ASP A 298 12.63 26.51 15.90
N ASP A 299 13.64 25.91 15.26
CA ASP A 299 13.88 26.00 13.82
C ASP A 299 13.77 24.62 13.15
N VAL A 300 12.53 24.17 12.98
CA VAL A 300 12.22 22.87 12.37
C VAL A 300 12.71 22.77 10.92
N GLN A 301 12.76 23.89 10.19
CA GLN A 301 13.21 23.90 8.81
C GLN A 301 14.73 23.69 8.72
N ALA A 302 15.51 24.40 9.55
CA ALA A 302 16.95 24.19 9.62
C ALA A 302 17.30 22.79 10.16
N ALA A 303 16.57 22.27 11.13
CA ALA A 303 16.76 20.89 11.61
C ALA A 303 16.42 19.84 10.54
N GLY A 304 15.39 20.08 9.73
CA GLY A 304 15.01 19.23 8.61
C GLY A 304 16.01 19.24 7.45
N ALA A 305 16.48 20.43 7.07
CA ALA A 305 17.50 20.61 6.04
C ALA A 305 18.89 20.14 6.51
N GLY A 306 19.18 20.35 7.79
CA GLY A 306 20.37 19.91 8.50
C GLY A 306 20.27 18.47 9.03
N GLY A 307 21.18 18.11 9.93
CA GLY A 307 21.26 16.77 10.53
C GLY A 307 22.25 15.82 9.84
N PHE A 308 23.12 16.34 8.98
CA PHE A 308 24.37 15.65 8.69
C PHE A 308 25.38 15.98 9.79
N GLU A 309 26.11 14.97 10.26
CA GLU A 309 27.27 15.18 11.13
C GLU A 309 28.43 15.80 10.33
N GLU A 310 29.55 16.10 11.00
CA GLU A 310 30.74 16.71 10.38
C GLU A 310 31.30 15.89 9.19
N ASP A 311 31.06 14.58 9.21
CA ASP A 311 31.45 13.62 8.17
C ASP A 311 30.48 13.61 6.96
N GLY A 312 29.43 14.42 7.02
CA GLY A 312 28.40 14.52 5.99
C GLY A 312 27.38 13.38 6.01
N ILE A 313 27.33 12.53 7.04
CA ILE A 313 26.39 11.40 7.12
C ILE A 313 25.26 11.70 8.09
N ARG A 314 24.08 11.16 7.79
CA ARG A 314 22.94 11.14 8.70
C ARG A 314 22.97 9.84 9.48
N TYR A 315 22.71 9.92 10.78
CA TYR A 315 22.69 8.77 11.69
C TYR A 315 21.27 8.44 12.14
N ASP A 316 20.36 8.47 11.16
CA ASP A 316 18.96 8.07 11.25
C ASP A 316 18.60 7.20 10.04
N GLN A 317 17.61 6.32 10.19
CA GLN A 317 17.14 5.45 9.09
C GLN A 317 15.89 6.03 8.41
N GLY A 318 15.54 7.28 8.72
CA GLY A 318 14.35 7.95 8.24
C GLY A 318 13.89 9.00 9.24
N ARG A 319 13.25 10.05 8.74
CA ARG A 319 12.72 11.11 9.59
C ARG A 319 11.36 11.61 9.12
N TRP A 320 10.61 12.17 10.05
CA TRP A 320 9.42 12.95 9.77
C TRP A 320 9.50 14.31 10.45
N ILE A 321 9.05 15.34 9.74
CA ILE A 321 9.12 16.73 10.18
C ILE A 321 7.72 17.30 10.13
N TRP A 322 7.20 17.74 11.27
CA TRP A 322 5.96 18.51 11.31
C TRP A 322 6.29 19.97 11.02
N ILE A 323 6.04 20.37 9.79
CA ILE A 323 6.20 21.75 9.33
C ILE A 323 5.07 22.14 8.38
N ASP A 324 4.28 23.12 8.79
CA ASP A 324 3.25 23.76 7.97
C ASP A 324 3.24 25.29 8.19
N ASP A 325 2.19 25.96 7.73
CA ASP A 325 2.06 27.41 7.87
C ASP A 325 1.88 27.87 9.33
N ASP A 326 1.35 27.03 10.23
CA ASP A 326 1.26 27.37 11.65
C ASP A 326 2.64 27.34 12.31
N ASP A 327 3.53 26.42 11.92
CA ASP A 327 4.91 26.44 12.43
C ASP A 327 5.69 27.65 11.90
N ARG A 328 5.52 28.00 10.62
CA ARG A 328 6.21 29.14 9.98
C ARG A 328 5.78 30.49 10.54
N ASN A 329 4.52 30.59 10.98
CA ASN A 329 3.95 31.83 11.52
C ASN A 329 3.90 31.84 13.05
N GLU A 330 4.35 30.77 13.72
CA GLU A 330 4.27 30.59 15.17
C GLU A 330 2.83 30.68 15.72
N THR A 331 1.84 30.17 14.97
CA THR A 331 0.41 30.28 15.28
C THR A 331 -0.25 28.93 15.59
N TRP A 332 0.40 28.07 16.36
CA TRP A 332 -0.11 26.72 16.65
C TRP A 332 -1.50 26.72 17.29
N ARG A 333 -2.37 25.88 16.73
CA ARG A 333 -3.70 25.57 17.26
C ARG A 333 -3.80 24.09 17.58
N PRO A 334 -4.67 23.68 18.51
CA PRO A 334 -4.97 22.27 18.69
C PRO A 334 -5.44 21.67 17.36
N ALA A 335 -5.04 20.43 17.10
CA ALA A 335 -5.54 19.69 15.95
C ALA A 335 -7.07 19.63 15.97
N THR A 336 -7.69 19.61 14.79
CA THR A 336 -9.15 19.58 14.67
C THR A 336 -9.73 18.35 15.38
N HIS A 337 -10.96 18.47 15.87
CA HIS A 337 -11.66 17.38 16.56
C HIS A 337 -11.67 16.08 15.75
N ASP A 338 -11.90 16.18 14.44
CA ASP A 338 -11.91 15.04 13.53
C ASP A 338 -10.53 14.37 13.43
N TRP A 339 -9.48 15.18 13.27
CA TRP A 339 -8.12 14.69 13.06
C TRP A 339 -7.57 13.96 14.29
N ARG A 340 -7.59 14.62 15.45
CA ARG A 340 -6.96 14.07 16.66
C ARG A 340 -7.68 12.84 17.22
N ASN A 341 -8.94 12.63 16.85
CA ASN A 341 -9.73 11.49 17.31
C ASN A 341 -9.70 10.29 16.36
N LYS A 342 -9.01 10.39 15.22
CA LYS A 342 -8.83 9.31 14.26
C LYS A 342 -7.36 8.92 14.14
N THR A 343 -7.11 7.75 13.57
CA THR A 343 -5.78 7.36 13.13
C THR A 343 -5.37 8.20 11.92
N GLU A 344 -4.18 8.80 11.97
CA GLU A 344 -3.58 9.52 10.85
C GLU A 344 -2.93 8.53 9.89
N TRP A 345 -3.69 8.06 8.90
CA TRP A 345 -3.19 7.07 7.94
C TRP A 345 -2.16 7.62 6.96
N SER A 346 -2.06 8.94 6.80
CA SER A 346 -0.99 9.57 5.99
C SER A 346 0.38 9.31 6.61
N LEU A 347 0.52 9.32 7.93
CA LEU A 347 1.84 9.18 8.54
C LEU A 347 2.50 7.81 8.23
N PRO A 348 1.86 6.64 8.44
CA PRO A 348 2.44 5.37 8.03
C PRO A 348 2.81 5.29 6.53
N HIS A 349 2.00 5.89 5.66
CA HIS A 349 2.27 5.97 4.22
C HIS A 349 3.55 6.77 3.93
N GLU A 350 3.65 7.98 4.49
CA GLU A 350 4.79 8.87 4.31
C GLU A 350 6.07 8.31 4.93
N LEU A 351 5.96 7.66 6.09
CA LEU A 351 7.08 6.90 6.67
C LEU A 351 7.48 5.71 5.79
N GLY A 352 6.54 5.17 5.00
CA GLY A 352 6.84 4.16 3.99
C GLY A 352 7.85 4.66 2.95
N HIS A 353 7.76 5.93 2.53
CA HIS A 353 8.75 6.54 1.66
C HIS A 353 10.15 6.60 2.27
N GLN A 354 10.24 6.85 3.59
CA GLN A 354 11.53 6.83 4.31
C GLN A 354 12.20 5.44 4.26
N LEU A 355 11.41 4.38 4.07
CA LEU A 355 11.90 3.01 3.95
C LEU A 355 12.26 2.59 2.52
N GLY A 356 12.03 3.47 1.55
CA GLY A 356 12.33 3.27 0.13
C GLY A 356 11.15 2.79 -0.72
N MET A 357 9.94 2.79 -0.16
CA MET A 357 8.73 2.39 -0.86
C MET A 357 8.17 3.54 -1.70
N VAL A 358 7.59 3.20 -2.85
CA VAL A 358 7.07 4.17 -3.81
C VAL A 358 5.56 4.18 -3.80
N ASP A 359 5.00 5.27 -4.29
CA ASP A 359 3.59 5.34 -4.60
C ASP A 359 3.23 4.42 -5.74
N LEU A 360 2.35 3.46 -5.47
CA LEU A 360 1.89 2.52 -6.47
C LEU A 360 0.75 3.08 -7.31
N TYR A 361 0.08 4.17 -6.89
CA TYR A 361 -0.83 4.88 -7.79
C TYR A 361 -0.07 5.53 -8.97
N GLN A 362 1.26 5.61 -8.93
CA GLN A 362 2.07 6.04 -10.08
C GLN A 362 1.95 5.10 -11.27
N ILE A 363 1.58 3.82 -11.10
CA ILE A 363 1.33 2.91 -12.21
C ILE A 363 -0.09 3.02 -12.77
N ASP A 364 -1.03 3.67 -12.07
CA ASP A 364 -2.36 3.94 -12.62
C ASP A 364 -2.27 4.79 -13.90
N TYR A 365 -3.23 4.62 -14.80
CA TYR A 365 -3.29 5.30 -16.08
C TYR A 365 -4.73 5.50 -16.55
N ALA A 366 -5.14 6.77 -16.66
CA ALA A 366 -6.49 7.13 -17.07
C ALA A 366 -6.77 6.91 -18.58
N GLY A 367 -5.79 6.43 -19.35
CA GLY A 367 -5.89 6.32 -20.80
C GLY A 367 -5.65 7.63 -21.54
N ASP A 368 -5.47 7.54 -22.86
CA ASP A 368 -5.41 8.68 -23.77
C ASP A 368 -6.21 8.38 -25.06
N GLU A 369 -6.23 9.35 -25.99
CA GLU A 369 -6.93 9.22 -27.28
C GLU A 369 -6.23 8.30 -28.30
N THR A 370 -4.98 7.93 -28.04
CA THR A 370 -4.17 7.06 -28.90
C THR A 370 -4.60 5.61 -28.77
N HIS A 371 -4.91 5.19 -27.54
CA HIS A 371 -5.29 3.81 -27.22
C HIS A 371 -6.72 3.75 -26.75
N VAL A 372 -7.64 3.52 -27.70
CA VAL A 372 -9.07 3.45 -27.44
C VAL A 372 -9.66 2.06 -27.66
N MET A 373 -10.74 1.76 -26.95
CA MET A 373 -11.55 0.57 -27.15
C MET A 373 -12.26 0.62 -28.50
N ALA A 374 -12.18 -0.45 -29.28
CA ALA A 374 -12.77 -0.49 -30.63
C ALA A 374 -14.31 -0.35 -30.64
N ASP A 375 -14.98 -0.74 -29.56
CA ASP A 375 -16.44 -0.75 -29.45
C ASP A 375 -17.04 0.58 -28.98
N THR A 376 -16.32 1.33 -28.13
CA THR A 376 -16.81 2.60 -27.57
C THR A 376 -16.03 3.84 -28.00
N GLY A 377 -14.82 3.68 -28.52
CA GLY A 377 -13.89 4.79 -28.79
C GLY A 377 -13.37 5.47 -27.51
N GLU A 378 -13.64 4.90 -26.33
CA GLU A 378 -13.15 5.44 -25.05
C GLU A 378 -11.72 4.95 -24.78
N PRO A 379 -10.90 5.73 -24.04
CA PRO A 379 -9.55 5.33 -23.67
C PRO A 379 -9.49 3.97 -22.95
N ILE A 380 -8.44 3.22 -23.23
CA ILE A 380 -8.07 2.01 -22.49
C ILE A 380 -7.37 2.46 -21.20
N THR A 381 -7.98 2.12 -20.07
CA THR A 381 -7.53 2.58 -18.76
C THR A 381 -6.73 1.50 -18.05
N HIS A 382 -6.06 1.85 -16.95
CA HIS A 382 -5.42 0.91 -16.06
C HIS A 382 -5.50 1.45 -14.63
N MET A 383 -5.88 0.58 -13.72
CA MET A 383 -5.73 0.79 -12.29
C MET A 383 -4.91 -0.38 -11.76
N MET A 384 -3.92 -0.10 -10.91
CA MET A 384 -3.02 -1.10 -10.35
C MET A 384 -3.79 -2.36 -9.92
N ASN A 385 -3.21 -3.51 -10.26
CA ASN A 385 -3.63 -4.80 -9.76
C ASN A 385 -3.51 -4.83 -8.23
N ARG A 386 -4.67 -4.94 -7.55
CA ARG A 386 -4.80 -4.96 -6.07
C ARG A 386 -4.50 -3.59 -5.41
N PRO A 387 -5.31 -2.56 -5.68
CA PRO A 387 -5.03 -1.20 -5.23
C PRO A 387 -5.24 -0.99 -3.72
N TYR A 388 -5.90 -1.91 -2.99
CA TYR A 388 -6.08 -1.82 -1.55
C TYR A 388 -4.79 -2.16 -0.77
N THR A 389 -3.81 -1.26 -0.85
CA THR A 389 -2.50 -1.36 -0.19
C THR A 389 -2.07 0.01 0.36
N MET A 390 -1.30 0.01 1.45
CA MET A 390 -0.85 1.24 2.14
C MET A 390 -0.18 2.25 1.19
N MET A 391 0.56 1.78 0.19
CA MET A 391 1.30 2.63 -0.74
C MET A 391 0.53 2.98 -2.02
N HIS A 392 -0.76 2.63 -2.11
CA HIS A 392 -1.67 3.11 -3.15
C HIS A 392 -2.76 3.98 -2.51
N TRP A 393 -3.33 3.51 -1.40
CA TRP A 393 -4.29 4.28 -0.59
C TRP A 393 -3.79 4.44 0.85
N HIS A 394 -3.93 5.65 1.37
CA HIS A 394 -4.03 5.85 2.81
C HIS A 394 -5.14 4.99 3.40
N GLY A 395 -4.91 4.43 4.57
CA GLY A 395 -5.93 3.73 5.32
C GLY A 395 -5.38 2.55 6.09
N PRO A 396 -6.26 1.76 6.73
CA PRO A 396 -5.91 0.50 7.41
C PRO A 396 -5.60 -0.62 6.40
N ASN A 397 -4.88 -0.30 5.33
CA ASN A 397 -4.50 -1.23 4.28
C ASN A 397 -3.23 -1.97 4.67
N LEU A 398 -3.15 -3.24 4.31
CA LEU A 398 -1.90 -3.99 4.39
C LEU A 398 -0.86 -3.40 3.42
N TRP A 399 0.42 -3.58 3.71
CA TRP A 399 1.49 -3.33 2.75
C TRP A 399 1.48 -4.40 1.67
N SER A 400 1.58 -4.01 0.40
CA SER A 400 1.52 -4.92 -0.75
C SER A 400 2.67 -5.93 -0.79
N GLU A 401 2.47 -7.02 -1.52
CA GLU A 401 3.44 -8.11 -1.68
C GLU A 401 4.81 -7.65 -2.22
N ILE A 402 4.83 -6.67 -3.13
CA ILE A 402 6.08 -6.05 -3.64
C ILE A 402 6.88 -5.38 -2.52
N HIS A 403 6.20 -4.63 -1.65
CA HIS A 403 6.82 -3.96 -0.52
C HIS A 403 7.22 -4.95 0.57
N ALA A 404 6.41 -5.99 0.79
CA ALA A 404 6.75 -7.02 1.74
C ALA A 404 8.02 -7.79 1.35
N GLY A 405 8.15 -8.15 0.06
CA GLY A 405 9.37 -8.73 -0.49
C GLY A 405 10.58 -7.80 -0.34
N TYR A 406 10.43 -6.52 -0.71
CA TYR A 406 11.50 -5.52 -0.60
C TYR A 406 12.01 -5.33 0.82
N LEU A 407 11.11 -5.13 1.79
CA LEU A 407 11.51 -4.89 3.17
C LEU A 407 12.13 -6.14 3.81
N ASN A 408 11.73 -7.33 3.39
CA ASN A 408 12.33 -8.59 3.85
C ASN A 408 13.73 -8.83 3.28
N GLU A 409 13.97 -8.53 2.00
CA GLU A 409 15.28 -8.67 1.36
C GLU A 409 16.28 -7.59 1.82
N THR A 410 15.78 -6.45 2.32
CA THR A 410 16.61 -5.31 2.70
C THR A 410 16.59 -4.99 4.18
N SER A 411 16.08 -5.87 5.05
CA SER A 411 15.92 -5.58 6.48
C SER A 411 17.23 -5.23 7.21
N ASP A 412 18.37 -5.68 6.67
CA ASP A 412 19.73 -5.46 7.20
C ASP A 412 20.50 -4.34 6.46
N LYS A 413 19.85 -3.60 5.55
CA LYS A 413 20.48 -2.55 4.74
C LYS A 413 20.13 -1.15 5.25
N PRO A 414 21.05 -0.17 5.12
CA PRO A 414 20.75 1.21 5.48
C PRO A 414 19.67 1.80 4.57
N ARG A 415 18.82 2.68 5.12
CA ARG A 415 17.79 3.40 4.35
C ARG A 415 18.36 4.59 3.58
N GLY A 416 17.64 5.03 2.55
CA GLY A 416 18.01 6.16 1.69
C GLY A 416 17.85 5.89 0.19
N TYR A 417 17.79 4.61 -0.20
CA TYR A 417 17.32 4.21 -1.53
C TYR A 417 15.81 4.39 -1.64
N PHE A 418 15.35 4.60 -2.87
CA PHE A 418 13.94 4.76 -3.23
C PHE A 418 13.68 3.89 -4.46
N GLY A 419 12.74 2.95 -4.39
CA GLY A 419 12.23 2.15 -5.51
C GLY A 419 13.23 1.35 -6.35
N ASP A 420 14.42 1.07 -5.82
CA ASP A 420 15.46 0.30 -6.50
C ASP A 420 15.07 -1.15 -6.76
N TYR A 421 14.07 -1.67 -6.03
CA TYR A 421 13.46 -2.97 -6.30
C TYR A 421 12.82 -3.09 -7.68
N TYR A 422 12.50 -2.00 -8.39
CA TYR A 422 12.03 -2.09 -9.79
C TYR A 422 13.08 -2.69 -10.73
N PHE A 423 14.33 -2.80 -10.31
CA PHE A 423 15.36 -3.48 -11.07
C PHE A 423 15.30 -5.01 -10.93
N ALA A 424 14.49 -5.54 -10.01
CA ALA A 424 14.25 -6.97 -9.82
C ALA A 424 13.33 -7.58 -10.90
N ILE A 425 13.57 -7.27 -12.17
CA ILE A 425 12.86 -7.89 -13.28
C ILE A 425 13.47 -9.27 -13.55
N PRO A 426 12.66 -10.33 -13.70
CA PRO A 426 13.13 -11.65 -14.10
C PRO A 426 13.96 -11.60 -15.39
N GLU A 427 14.96 -12.48 -15.52
CA GLU A 427 15.87 -12.52 -16.69
C GLU A 427 15.11 -12.65 -18.01
N ARG A 428 13.97 -13.35 -17.99
CA ARG A 428 13.14 -13.64 -19.15
C ARG A 428 11.69 -13.42 -18.78
N VAL A 429 10.97 -12.61 -19.55
CA VAL A 429 9.52 -12.44 -19.42
C VAL A 429 8.87 -13.07 -20.64
N VAL A 430 7.92 -13.99 -20.42
CA VAL A 430 7.23 -14.70 -21.51
C VAL A 430 5.73 -14.46 -21.40
N LEU A 431 5.14 -14.00 -22.49
CA LEU A 431 3.70 -13.85 -22.62
C LEU A 431 3.13 -15.18 -23.13
N ARG A 432 2.13 -15.73 -22.44
CA ARG A 432 1.39 -16.91 -22.91
C ARG A 432 -0.05 -16.53 -23.19
N VAL A 433 -0.40 -16.52 -24.47
CA VAL A 433 -1.74 -16.24 -24.96
C VAL A 433 -2.57 -17.51 -24.97
N LEU A 434 -3.68 -17.48 -24.24
CA LEU A 434 -4.63 -18.58 -24.16
C LEU A 434 -6.00 -18.15 -24.68
N ASP A 435 -6.72 -19.09 -25.27
CA ASP A 435 -8.13 -18.92 -25.64
C ASP A 435 -9.05 -19.01 -24.40
N VAL A 436 -10.35 -18.83 -24.62
CA VAL A 436 -11.38 -18.91 -23.56
C VAL A 436 -11.43 -20.28 -22.86
N ASN A 437 -10.97 -21.33 -23.55
CA ASN A 437 -10.88 -22.71 -23.08
C ASN A 437 -9.51 -23.04 -22.46
N SER A 438 -8.65 -22.05 -22.26
CA SER A 438 -7.29 -22.21 -21.73
C SER A 438 -6.37 -23.05 -22.62
N LEU A 439 -6.64 -23.10 -23.93
CA LEU A 439 -5.75 -23.68 -24.93
C LEU A 439 -4.81 -22.61 -25.52
N PRO A 440 -3.56 -22.97 -25.87
CA PRO A 440 -2.67 -22.08 -26.62
C PRO A 440 -3.28 -21.54 -27.90
N LEU A 441 -3.02 -20.25 -28.20
CA LEU A 441 -3.35 -19.62 -29.47
C LEU A 441 -2.09 -19.37 -30.30
N PRO A 442 -1.62 -20.33 -31.12
CA PRO A 442 -0.42 -20.16 -31.93
C PRO A 442 -0.65 -19.21 -33.10
N GLY A 443 0.30 -18.32 -33.35
CA GLY A 443 0.22 -17.31 -34.42
C GLY A 443 -0.68 -16.11 -34.07
N ALA A 444 -1.09 -15.94 -32.81
CA ALA A 444 -1.66 -14.69 -32.35
C ALA A 444 -0.60 -13.58 -32.42
N SER A 445 -0.96 -12.46 -33.04
CA SER A 445 -0.10 -11.28 -33.15
C SER A 445 -0.11 -10.52 -31.84
N ILE A 446 1.05 -10.04 -31.42
CA ILE A 446 1.24 -9.27 -30.20
C ILE A 446 1.91 -7.95 -30.55
N GLU A 447 1.30 -6.85 -30.12
CA GLU A 447 1.87 -5.51 -30.14
C GLU A 447 1.98 -5.00 -28.71
N VAL A 448 3.16 -4.54 -28.31
CA VAL A 448 3.44 -4.03 -26.97
C VAL A 448 3.76 -2.54 -27.06
N PHE A 449 3.04 -1.74 -26.29
CA PHE A 449 3.24 -0.31 -26.14
C PHE A 449 3.67 -0.04 -24.70
N GLN A 450 4.61 0.87 -24.47
CA GLN A 450 5.13 1.14 -23.14
C GLN A 450 4.87 2.58 -22.75
N ARG A 451 4.43 2.78 -21.51
CA ARG A 451 4.33 4.11 -20.90
C ARG A 451 5.70 4.73 -20.73
N GLY A 452 5.83 6.03 -20.94
CA GLY A 452 7.10 6.72 -20.74
C GLY A 452 8.10 6.52 -21.89
N ALA A 453 7.74 5.77 -22.94
CA ALA A 453 8.62 5.48 -24.09
C ALA A 453 8.19 6.27 -25.33
N ARG A 454 9.17 6.72 -26.11
CA ARG A 454 8.98 7.33 -27.42
C ARG A 454 9.88 6.62 -28.42
N ILE A 455 9.37 6.32 -29.61
CA ILE A 455 10.17 5.68 -30.66
C ILE A 455 11.24 6.66 -31.13
N ASP A 456 12.47 6.17 -31.27
CA ASP A 456 13.54 6.89 -31.93
C ASP A 456 13.39 6.72 -33.46
N PRO A 457 13.03 7.77 -34.21
CA PRO A 457 12.85 7.67 -35.66
C PRO A 457 14.17 7.43 -36.42
N ASP A 458 15.30 7.75 -35.78
CA ASP A 458 16.64 7.62 -36.38
C ASP A 458 17.35 6.33 -35.95
N GLY A 459 16.76 5.58 -35.01
CA GLY A 459 17.30 4.33 -34.51
C GLY A 459 17.04 3.14 -35.45
N ASP A 460 17.86 2.10 -35.32
CA ASP A 460 17.69 0.87 -36.08
C ASP A 460 16.64 -0.06 -35.44
N VAL A 461 15.64 -0.47 -36.24
CA VAL A 461 14.72 -1.55 -35.86
C VAL A 461 15.48 -2.88 -35.87
N THR A 462 15.39 -3.63 -34.78
CA THR A 462 16.11 -4.90 -34.62
C THR A 462 15.16 -6.09 -34.59
N GLN A 463 15.72 -7.28 -34.85
CA GLN A 463 15.02 -8.56 -34.75
C GLN A 463 15.74 -9.42 -33.70
N ILE A 464 15.04 -9.79 -32.64
CA ILE A 464 15.55 -10.64 -31.57
C ILE A 464 14.62 -11.85 -31.46
N ASP A 465 15.15 -13.04 -31.74
CA ASP A 465 14.41 -14.31 -31.67
C ASP A 465 13.06 -14.31 -32.45
N GLY A 466 13.01 -13.63 -33.60
CA GLY A 466 11.81 -13.52 -34.44
C GLY A 466 10.80 -12.46 -33.99
N VAL A 467 11.17 -11.64 -33.01
CA VAL A 467 10.39 -10.50 -32.52
C VAL A 467 11.03 -9.20 -32.99
N THR A 468 10.21 -8.29 -33.50
CA THR A 468 10.62 -6.93 -33.91
C THR A 468 10.70 -6.04 -32.68
N VAL A 469 11.81 -5.32 -32.54
CA VAL A 469 12.01 -4.33 -31.46
C VAL A 469 12.26 -2.96 -32.08
N HIS A 470 11.41 -2.01 -31.74
CA HIS A 470 11.57 -0.63 -32.16
C HIS A 470 12.47 0.11 -31.16
N PRO A 471 13.42 0.91 -31.66
CA PRO A 471 14.32 1.68 -30.80
C PRO A 471 13.53 2.77 -30.07
N VAL A 472 13.95 3.10 -28.86
CA VAL A 472 13.31 4.13 -28.02
C VAL A 472 14.32 5.20 -27.66
N ILE A 473 13.83 6.43 -27.47
CA ILE A 473 14.65 7.54 -27.00
C ILE A 473 14.99 7.34 -25.52
N GLU A 474 16.28 7.25 -25.21
CA GLU A 474 16.83 7.08 -23.86
C GLU A 474 17.36 8.40 -23.31
N ASP A 475 16.45 9.37 -23.16
CA ASP A 475 16.73 10.74 -22.69
C ASP A 475 16.48 10.95 -21.19
N GLY A 476 15.91 9.95 -20.51
CA GLY A 476 15.54 10.06 -19.10
C GLY A 476 14.21 10.78 -18.85
N ASP A 477 13.46 11.14 -19.91
CA ASP A 477 12.14 11.72 -19.81
C ASP A 477 11.09 10.60 -19.62
N PHE A 478 10.91 10.21 -18.37
CA PHE A 478 10.01 9.14 -17.96
C PHE A 478 8.52 9.50 -17.96
N PRO A 479 8.10 10.74 -17.63
CA PRO A 479 6.69 11.13 -17.63
C PRO A 479 6.17 11.34 -19.06
N ASN A 480 5.83 10.25 -19.75
CA ASN A 480 5.12 10.28 -21.02
C ASN A 480 3.91 9.33 -20.98
N GLU A 481 2.93 9.60 -21.82
CA GLU A 481 1.79 8.70 -22.08
C GLU A 481 2.28 7.34 -22.65
N VAL A 482 1.33 6.42 -22.90
CA VAL A 482 1.67 5.16 -23.55
C VAL A 482 2.01 5.42 -25.01
N ALA A 483 3.17 4.91 -25.44
CA ALA A 483 3.67 5.11 -26.80
C ALA A 483 2.59 4.83 -27.86
N SER A 484 2.49 5.68 -28.88
CA SER A 484 1.51 5.51 -29.96
C SER A 484 1.87 4.41 -30.97
N THR A 485 3.15 4.05 -31.01
CA THR A 485 3.71 2.99 -31.86
C THR A 485 4.24 1.89 -30.95
N PRO A 486 4.07 0.60 -31.30
CA PRO A 486 4.54 -0.48 -30.45
C PRO A 486 6.07 -0.47 -30.33
N VAL A 487 6.57 -0.70 -29.13
CA VAL A 487 8.00 -0.90 -28.85
C VAL A 487 8.45 -2.33 -29.20
N VAL A 488 7.51 -3.28 -29.20
CA VAL A 488 7.76 -4.69 -29.54
C VAL A 488 6.59 -5.24 -30.36
N VAL A 489 6.88 -5.99 -31.42
CA VAL A 489 5.87 -6.67 -32.27
C VAL A 489 6.34 -8.09 -32.58
N GLY A 490 5.47 -9.08 -32.39
CA GLY A 490 5.77 -10.48 -32.72
C GLY A 490 4.54 -11.36 -32.78
N GLU A 491 4.77 -12.66 -32.97
CA GLU A 491 3.72 -13.68 -32.97
C GLU A 491 4.02 -14.77 -31.95
N THR A 492 2.96 -15.35 -31.41
CA THR A 492 3.06 -16.49 -30.49
C THR A 492 3.44 -17.78 -31.21
N ASP A 493 4.23 -18.61 -30.53
CA ASP A 493 4.66 -19.91 -31.03
C ASP A 493 3.57 -21.00 -30.88
N ARG A 494 3.93 -22.26 -31.15
CA ARG A 494 3.02 -23.42 -31.03
C ARG A 494 2.43 -23.64 -29.62
N MET A 495 3.05 -23.08 -28.59
CA MET A 495 2.60 -23.11 -27.20
C MET A 495 1.83 -21.85 -26.81
N GLY A 496 1.55 -20.97 -27.77
CA GLY A 496 0.92 -19.68 -27.51
C GLY A 496 1.87 -18.72 -26.80
N GLU A 497 3.19 -18.95 -26.85
CA GLU A 497 4.18 -18.16 -26.13
C GLU A 497 4.92 -17.18 -27.04
N MET A 498 5.19 -15.98 -26.51
CA MET A 498 6.14 -15.03 -27.08
C MET A 498 7.02 -14.49 -25.95
N ALA A 499 8.34 -14.65 -26.07
CA ALA A 499 9.27 -14.03 -25.13
C ALA A 499 9.35 -12.52 -25.42
N LEU A 500 9.26 -11.69 -24.38
CA LEU A 500 9.59 -10.28 -24.48
C LEU A 500 11.13 -10.16 -24.58
N PRO A 501 11.66 -9.53 -25.63
CA PRO A 501 13.09 -9.34 -25.77
C PRO A 501 13.60 -8.34 -24.73
N ASN A 502 14.77 -8.63 -24.16
CA ASN A 502 15.46 -7.69 -23.29
C ASN A 502 16.03 -6.56 -24.15
N ARG A 503 15.75 -5.32 -23.76
CA ARG A 503 16.35 -4.11 -24.33
C ARG A 503 17.51 -3.67 -23.47
N ASP A 504 18.46 -3.00 -24.11
CA ASP A 504 19.59 -2.39 -23.42
C ASP A 504 19.11 -1.41 -22.36
N ALA A 505 19.84 -1.37 -21.24
CA ALA A 505 19.58 -0.46 -20.14
C ALA A 505 20.92 -0.03 -19.54
N ALA A 506 20.98 1.22 -19.08
CA ALA A 506 22.15 1.72 -18.38
C ALA A 506 22.29 0.97 -17.05
N ARG A 507 23.40 0.22 -16.93
CA ARG A 507 23.67 -0.66 -15.80
C ARG A 507 23.86 0.12 -14.50
N VAL A 508 23.36 -0.45 -13.41
CA VAL A 508 23.59 0.01 -12.03
C VAL A 508 23.32 -1.13 -11.04
N ARG A 509 24.07 -1.18 -9.94
CA ARG A 509 23.81 -2.01 -8.76
C ARG A 509 23.56 -1.10 -7.55
N SER A 510 22.49 -1.37 -6.81
CA SER A 510 22.23 -0.72 -5.52
C SER A 510 22.91 -1.46 -4.38
N LEU A 511 23.17 -0.77 -3.26
CA LEU A 511 23.68 -1.39 -2.04
C LEU A 511 22.71 -2.42 -1.45
N ASN A 512 21.42 -2.32 -1.79
CA ASN A 512 20.40 -3.30 -1.43
C ASN A 512 20.49 -4.59 -2.26
N GLY A 513 21.39 -4.68 -3.24
CA GLY A 513 21.61 -5.88 -4.05
C GLY A 513 20.76 -5.96 -5.32
N TYR A 514 20.00 -4.93 -5.66
CA TYR A 514 19.24 -4.87 -6.91
C TYR A 514 20.14 -4.40 -8.06
N GLU A 515 20.01 -5.01 -9.22
CA GLU A 515 20.80 -4.67 -10.41
C GLU A 515 19.90 -4.40 -11.61
N ARG A 516 20.05 -3.22 -12.22
CA ARG A 516 19.44 -2.95 -13.52
C ARG A 516 20.35 -3.49 -14.62
N LYS A 517 19.87 -4.55 -15.26
CA LYS A 517 20.46 -5.21 -16.43
C LYS A 517 19.55 -5.00 -17.66
N PRO A 518 19.98 -5.39 -18.87
CA PRO A 518 19.08 -5.47 -20.01
C PRO A 518 17.82 -6.27 -19.65
N ASN A 519 16.66 -5.71 -19.89
CA ASN A 519 15.37 -6.26 -19.44
C ASN A 519 14.24 -5.84 -20.39
N ALA A 520 13.04 -6.41 -20.24
CA ALA A 520 11.91 -6.15 -21.13
C ALA A 520 11.51 -4.66 -21.24
N PHE A 521 11.78 -3.84 -20.21
CA PHE A 521 11.39 -2.43 -20.15
C PHE A 521 12.51 -1.45 -20.56
N GLY A 522 13.76 -1.90 -20.71
CA GLY A 522 14.91 -1.01 -20.90
C GLY A 522 15.23 -0.22 -19.62
N ASN A 523 15.49 1.09 -19.73
CA ASN A 523 15.67 1.95 -18.56
C ASN A 523 14.32 2.19 -17.86
N ILE A 524 14.13 1.62 -16.67
CA ILE A 524 13.02 1.92 -15.75
C ILE A 524 13.50 2.94 -14.71
N ASN A 525 12.70 3.95 -14.42
CA ASN A 525 12.97 4.84 -13.29
C ASN A 525 12.50 4.24 -11.97
N VAL A 526 13.04 4.76 -10.88
CA VAL A 526 12.77 4.22 -9.54
C VAL A 526 11.40 4.59 -8.97
N VAL A 527 10.51 5.21 -9.75
CA VAL A 527 9.14 5.55 -9.33
C VAL A 527 8.07 4.90 -10.19
N GLY A 528 8.45 3.99 -11.11
CA GLY A 528 7.51 3.17 -11.87
C GLY A 528 6.91 3.81 -13.12
N GLN A 529 7.31 5.01 -13.54
CA GLN A 529 6.71 5.74 -14.67
C GLN A 529 6.92 5.03 -16.03
N ARG A 530 8.00 4.25 -16.19
CA ARG A 530 8.22 3.33 -17.33
C ARG A 530 7.86 1.87 -17.06
N GLY A 531 7.27 1.58 -15.90
CA GLY A 531 6.95 0.23 -15.44
C GLY A 531 5.59 -0.29 -15.88
N LEU A 532 5.00 0.24 -16.97
CA LEU A 532 3.68 -0.17 -17.45
C LEU A 532 3.72 -0.42 -18.97
N MET A 533 3.15 -1.54 -19.41
CA MET A 533 2.98 -1.88 -20.82
C MET A 533 1.53 -2.25 -21.17
N LEU A 534 1.01 -1.64 -22.23
CA LEU A 534 -0.22 -2.09 -22.91
C LEU A 534 0.16 -3.16 -23.93
N VAL A 535 -0.45 -4.34 -23.83
CA VAL A 535 -0.29 -5.43 -24.78
C VAL A 535 -1.60 -5.63 -25.54
N LYS A 536 -1.57 -5.45 -26.86
CA LYS A 536 -2.69 -5.79 -27.74
C LYS A 536 -2.43 -7.16 -28.35
N VAL A 537 -3.30 -8.11 -28.05
CA VAL A 537 -3.30 -9.44 -28.66
C VAL A 537 -4.33 -9.48 -29.77
N THR A 538 -3.91 -9.76 -31.00
CA THR A 538 -4.79 -9.83 -32.16
C THR A 538 -4.91 -11.26 -32.69
N TRP A 539 -6.15 -11.73 -32.85
CA TRP A 539 -6.46 -13.05 -33.39
C TRP A 539 -7.64 -12.97 -34.36
N GLN A 540 -7.45 -13.48 -35.58
CA GLN A 540 -8.48 -13.47 -36.63
C GLN A 540 -9.09 -12.08 -36.93
N GLY A 541 -8.30 -11.02 -36.75
CA GLY A 541 -8.71 -9.63 -37.02
C GLY A 541 -9.33 -8.90 -35.82
N GLU A 542 -9.58 -9.59 -34.70
CA GLU A 542 -10.09 -9.00 -33.46
C GLU A 542 -8.94 -8.78 -32.47
N SER A 543 -8.97 -7.69 -31.69
CA SER A 543 -7.92 -7.38 -30.70
C SER A 543 -8.46 -7.38 -29.27
N ALA A 544 -7.58 -7.72 -28.34
CA ALA A 544 -7.84 -7.77 -26.91
C ALA A 544 -6.69 -7.09 -26.14
N PRO A 545 -6.97 -6.01 -25.37
CA PRO A 545 -5.94 -5.32 -24.61
C PRO A 545 -5.69 -5.97 -23.24
N PHE A 546 -4.44 -5.90 -22.79
CA PHE A 546 -3.95 -6.35 -21.48
C PHE A 546 -2.93 -5.35 -20.94
N TRP A 547 -2.74 -5.30 -19.63
CA TRP A 547 -1.64 -4.55 -19.01
C TRP A 547 -0.63 -5.48 -18.38
N ILE A 548 0.64 -5.06 -18.42
CA ILE A 548 1.73 -5.70 -17.69
C ILE A 548 2.39 -4.63 -16.84
N GLU A 549 2.40 -4.88 -15.54
CA GLU A 549 3.05 -4.04 -14.55
C GLU A 549 4.45 -4.59 -14.23
N ALA A 550 5.43 -3.70 -14.13
CA ALA A 550 6.73 -4.05 -13.56
C ALA A 550 6.58 -4.53 -12.10
N ALA A 551 5.58 -4.00 -11.37
CA ALA A 551 5.32 -4.40 -9.99
C ALA A 551 4.98 -5.91 -9.86
N ASP A 552 4.13 -6.44 -10.74
CA ASP A 552 3.80 -7.87 -10.76
C ASP A 552 5.02 -8.74 -11.11
N LEU A 553 5.90 -8.27 -11.99
CA LEU A 553 7.13 -8.99 -12.34
C LEU A 553 8.16 -9.00 -11.20
N VAL A 554 8.25 -7.91 -10.45
CA VAL A 554 9.05 -7.86 -9.21
C VAL A 554 8.49 -8.81 -8.16
N VAL A 555 7.16 -8.90 -8.02
CA VAL A 555 6.51 -9.91 -7.15
C VAL A 555 6.89 -11.33 -7.57
N GLU A 556 6.86 -11.64 -8.86
CA GLU A 556 7.29 -12.94 -9.37
C GLU A 556 8.77 -13.22 -9.05
N TRP A 557 9.65 -12.21 -9.14
CA TRP A 557 11.05 -12.33 -8.72
C TRP A 557 11.18 -12.68 -7.24
N TYR A 558 10.41 -12.04 -6.36
CA TYR A 558 10.39 -12.34 -4.92
C TYR A 558 9.79 -13.71 -4.59
N ARG A 559 8.87 -14.21 -5.42
CA ARG A 559 8.35 -15.59 -5.33
C ARG A 559 9.35 -16.65 -5.80
N GLY A 560 10.54 -16.24 -6.24
CA GLY A 560 11.62 -17.12 -6.67
C GLY A 560 11.72 -17.30 -8.19
N ASN A 561 10.82 -16.69 -8.98
CA ASN A 561 10.82 -16.79 -10.44
C ASN A 561 11.82 -15.80 -11.08
N ARG A 562 13.06 -15.79 -10.59
CA ARG A 562 14.12 -14.83 -10.99
C ARG A 562 14.62 -15.03 -12.42
N GLU A 563 14.59 -16.27 -12.92
CA GLU A 563 15.06 -16.61 -14.26
C GLU A 563 13.98 -16.45 -15.35
N LYS A 564 12.72 -16.72 -15.01
CA LYS A 564 11.61 -16.66 -15.97
C LYS A 564 10.31 -16.32 -15.26
N ALA A 565 9.67 -15.24 -15.68
CA ALA A 565 8.26 -14.99 -15.40
C ALA A 565 7.40 -15.37 -16.62
N LEU A 566 6.26 -16.01 -16.35
CA LEU A 566 5.26 -16.37 -17.35
C LEU A 566 3.99 -15.56 -17.10
N VAL A 567 3.71 -14.59 -17.96
CA VAL A 567 2.50 -13.75 -17.88
C VAL A 567 1.42 -14.39 -18.76
N THR A 568 0.32 -14.81 -18.15
CA THR A 568 -0.78 -15.45 -18.88
C THR A 568 -1.81 -14.42 -19.34
N LEU A 569 -2.05 -14.35 -20.65
CA LEU A 569 -3.02 -13.46 -21.28
C LEU A 569 -4.21 -14.30 -21.76
N LYS A 570 -5.27 -14.38 -20.94
CA LYS A 570 -6.47 -15.16 -21.27
C LYS A 570 -7.43 -14.31 -22.10
N THR A 571 -7.64 -14.70 -23.35
CA THR A 571 -8.42 -13.95 -24.34
C THR A 571 -9.88 -14.42 -24.41
N PRO A 572 -10.81 -13.58 -24.94
CA PRO A 572 -12.17 -13.99 -25.26
C PRO A 572 -12.26 -14.85 -26.54
N PHE A 573 -11.13 -15.07 -27.23
CA PHE A 573 -11.07 -15.79 -28.48
C PHE A 573 -11.22 -17.30 -28.27
N ALA A 574 -11.38 -18.02 -29.38
CA ALA A 574 -11.39 -19.47 -29.37
C ALA A 574 -10.39 -20.04 -30.39
N ALA A 575 -9.70 -21.10 -29.98
CA ALA A 575 -8.80 -21.84 -30.84
C ALA A 575 -9.57 -22.58 -31.96
N PRO A 576 -8.90 -22.94 -33.07
CA PRO A 576 -9.51 -23.74 -34.13
C PRO A 576 -10.10 -25.05 -33.58
N GLY A 577 -11.35 -25.35 -33.95
CA GLY A 577 -12.07 -26.54 -33.49
C GLY A 577 -13.04 -26.30 -32.33
N ALA A 578 -13.09 -25.08 -31.78
CA ALA A 578 -14.18 -24.67 -30.90
C ALA A 578 -15.52 -24.56 -31.65
N PRO A 579 -16.66 -24.66 -30.94
CA PRO A 579 -17.99 -24.42 -31.52
C PRO A 579 -18.09 -23.04 -32.17
N GLN A 580 -18.99 -22.89 -33.14
CA GLN A 580 -19.25 -21.57 -33.72
C GLN A 580 -19.92 -20.63 -32.73
N SER A 581 -19.45 -19.38 -32.72
CA SER A 581 -20.00 -18.33 -31.87
C SER A 581 -21.44 -17.95 -32.22
N PRO A 582 -22.23 -17.47 -31.23
CA PRO A 582 -23.51 -16.84 -31.49
C PRO A 582 -23.32 -15.56 -32.31
N ARG A 583 -24.42 -14.99 -32.79
CA ARG A 583 -24.41 -13.77 -33.62
C ARG A 583 -25.38 -12.75 -33.03
N ALA A 584 -25.26 -11.50 -33.48
CA ALA A 584 -26.19 -10.43 -33.13
C ALA A 584 -26.46 -10.35 -31.61
N VAL A 585 -25.38 -10.43 -30.83
CA VAL A 585 -25.49 -10.25 -29.37
C VAL A 585 -25.86 -8.79 -29.11
N THR A 586 -26.85 -8.56 -28.26
CA THR A 586 -27.24 -7.24 -27.77
C THR A 586 -27.45 -7.27 -26.26
N ALA A 587 -27.34 -6.11 -25.60
CA ALA A 587 -27.55 -5.95 -24.18
C ALA A 587 -28.30 -4.64 -23.90
N GLU A 588 -29.44 -4.74 -23.24
CA GLU A 588 -30.34 -3.61 -22.97
C GLU A 588 -30.75 -3.62 -21.50
N ARG A 589 -30.96 -2.43 -20.91
CA ARG A 589 -31.50 -2.33 -19.54
C ARG A 589 -32.93 -2.85 -19.52
N GLY A 590 -33.20 -3.77 -18.60
CA GLY A 590 -34.53 -4.30 -18.31
C GLY A 590 -35.22 -3.57 -17.15
N GLU A 591 -36.21 -4.22 -16.54
CA GLU A 591 -36.85 -3.72 -15.32
C GLU A 591 -35.89 -3.84 -14.11
N GLU A 592 -36.01 -2.89 -13.16
CA GLU A 592 -35.21 -2.82 -11.94
C GLU A 592 -33.68 -2.82 -12.21
N ASN A 593 -32.94 -3.77 -11.62
CA ASN A 593 -31.49 -3.97 -11.80
C ASN A 593 -31.18 -5.01 -12.89
N GLY A 594 -32.15 -5.39 -13.72
CA GLY A 594 -31.97 -6.40 -14.76
C GLY A 594 -31.34 -5.86 -16.04
N VAL A 595 -30.47 -6.66 -16.66
CA VAL A 595 -30.00 -6.48 -18.04
C VAL A 595 -30.49 -7.64 -18.90
N VAL A 596 -31.16 -7.34 -20.00
CA VAL A 596 -31.62 -8.34 -20.98
C VAL A 596 -30.54 -8.51 -22.04
N VAL A 597 -29.95 -9.71 -22.10
CA VAL A 597 -28.97 -10.09 -23.11
C VAL A 597 -29.64 -10.99 -24.15
N MET A 598 -29.57 -10.64 -25.43
CA MET A 598 -30.20 -11.38 -26.53
C MET A 598 -29.16 -11.81 -27.57
N TRP A 599 -29.41 -12.91 -28.30
CA TRP A 599 -28.53 -13.39 -29.36
C TRP A 599 -29.23 -14.29 -30.38
N GLU A 600 -28.65 -14.37 -31.57
CA GLU A 600 -28.96 -15.38 -32.58
C GLU A 600 -28.00 -16.59 -32.49
N PRO A 601 -28.45 -17.80 -32.81
CA PRO A 601 -27.57 -18.95 -32.96
C PRO A 601 -26.62 -18.76 -34.17
N SER A 602 -25.53 -19.52 -34.17
CA SER A 602 -24.62 -19.61 -35.32
C SER A 602 -25.37 -20.09 -36.58
N ARG A 603 -24.83 -19.78 -37.77
CA ARG A 603 -25.51 -20.09 -39.05
C ARG A 603 -25.51 -21.58 -39.40
N VAL A 604 -24.86 -22.44 -38.63
CA VAL A 604 -24.78 -23.89 -38.88
C VAL A 604 -25.98 -24.60 -38.26
N ALA A 605 -27.14 -24.30 -38.81
CA ALA A 605 -28.33 -25.14 -38.68
C ALA A 605 -28.86 -25.37 -40.10
N SER A 606 -28.30 -26.36 -40.83
CA SER A 606 -29.00 -27.12 -41.91
C SER A 606 -28.13 -27.87 -42.94
N ARG A 607 -26.78 -27.79 -42.95
CA ARG A 607 -25.99 -28.51 -43.96
C ARG A 607 -25.24 -29.72 -43.40
N ARG A 608 -25.08 -30.74 -44.26
CA ARG A 608 -24.33 -32.00 -44.09
C ARG A 608 -22.84 -31.85 -43.66
N ASP A 609 -22.42 -30.61 -43.41
CA ASP A 609 -21.14 -30.10 -42.89
C ASP A 609 -20.83 -30.33 -41.40
N VAL A 610 -21.84 -30.73 -40.59
CA VAL A 610 -21.69 -30.86 -39.12
C VAL A 610 -20.60 -31.89 -38.85
N ARG A 611 -19.51 -31.48 -38.19
CA ARG A 611 -18.58 -32.44 -37.60
C ARG A 611 -19.33 -33.14 -36.48
N GLU A 612 -19.89 -34.31 -36.76
CA GLU A 612 -20.72 -35.08 -35.82
C GLU A 612 -20.05 -35.11 -34.43
N GLY A 613 -20.71 -34.50 -33.42
CA GLY A 613 -20.22 -34.38 -32.04
C GLY A 613 -19.72 -32.98 -31.65
N LEU A 614 -18.75 -32.41 -32.37
CA LEU A 614 -18.09 -31.14 -31.97
C LEU A 614 -18.97 -29.90 -32.14
N ASP A 615 -19.86 -29.91 -33.13
CA ASP A 615 -20.76 -28.79 -33.43
C ASP A 615 -22.09 -28.88 -32.67
N ARG A 616 -22.29 -29.88 -31.81
CA ARG A 616 -23.51 -30.01 -31.03
C ARG A 616 -23.53 -28.96 -29.93
N ILE A 617 -24.43 -28.00 -30.08
CA ILE A 617 -24.70 -26.97 -29.09
C ILE A 617 -25.47 -27.59 -27.92
N VAL A 618 -24.90 -27.52 -26.71
CA VAL A 618 -25.55 -27.95 -25.46
C VAL A 618 -26.06 -26.77 -24.64
N GLY A 619 -25.65 -25.53 -24.95
CA GLY A 619 -26.14 -24.34 -24.29
C GLY A 619 -25.42 -23.06 -24.71
N TYR A 620 -25.68 -21.99 -23.97
CA TYR A 620 -24.97 -20.72 -24.07
C TYR A 620 -24.53 -20.26 -22.69
N ARG A 621 -23.36 -19.60 -22.63
CA ARG A 621 -22.86 -18.94 -21.43
C ARG A 621 -22.83 -17.43 -21.66
N ILE A 622 -23.40 -16.71 -20.70
CA ILE A 622 -23.44 -15.26 -20.66
C ILE A 622 -22.33 -14.78 -19.72
N TRP A 623 -21.60 -13.79 -20.19
CA TRP A 623 -20.46 -13.17 -19.55
C TRP A 623 -20.72 -11.69 -19.32
N ARG A 624 -20.09 -11.12 -18.30
CA ARG A 624 -20.05 -9.68 -18.06
C ARG A 624 -18.60 -9.22 -17.95
N ARG A 625 -18.37 -7.98 -18.36
CA ARG A 625 -17.15 -7.22 -18.11
C ARG A 625 -17.52 -5.77 -17.83
N VAL A 626 -16.79 -5.15 -16.90
CA VAL A 626 -17.02 -3.75 -16.48
C VAL A 626 -15.69 -3.01 -16.58
N GLY A 627 -15.74 -1.80 -17.12
CA GLY A 627 -14.57 -0.94 -17.31
C GLY A 627 -13.91 -1.12 -18.68
N ASN A 628 -13.02 -0.18 -19.01
CA ASN A 628 -12.22 -0.19 -20.24
C ASN A 628 -10.80 -0.68 -19.99
N ASP A 629 -10.53 -1.23 -18.81
CA ASP A 629 -9.21 -1.67 -18.37
C ASP A 629 -8.69 -2.88 -19.15
N GLY A 630 -7.42 -3.26 -18.99
CA GLY A 630 -6.90 -4.49 -19.61
C GLY A 630 -7.69 -5.73 -19.15
N LEU A 631 -7.71 -6.79 -19.97
CA LEU A 631 -8.33 -8.07 -19.59
C LEU A 631 -7.60 -8.78 -18.44
N SER A 632 -6.35 -8.42 -18.17
CA SER A 632 -5.58 -8.80 -16.97
C SER A 632 -6.17 -8.18 -15.70
N ASP A 633 -6.68 -6.96 -15.79
CA ASP A 633 -7.11 -6.16 -14.65
C ASP A 633 -8.58 -6.46 -14.34
N ARG A 634 -9.41 -6.48 -15.40
CA ARG A 634 -10.87 -6.71 -15.35
C ARG A 634 -11.27 -7.76 -16.40
N PRO A 635 -11.09 -9.06 -16.10
CA PRO A 635 -11.42 -10.13 -17.03
C PRO A 635 -12.93 -10.29 -17.20
N TRP A 636 -13.31 -11.02 -18.25
CA TRP A 636 -14.68 -11.53 -18.40
C TRP A 636 -15.00 -12.56 -17.30
N PHE A 637 -16.14 -12.41 -16.64
CA PHE A 637 -16.64 -13.39 -15.68
C PHE A 637 -18.03 -13.91 -16.05
N PRO A 638 -18.33 -15.19 -15.80
CA PRO A 638 -19.58 -15.78 -16.20
C PRO A 638 -20.69 -15.37 -15.22
N VAL A 639 -21.84 -14.99 -15.76
CA VAL A 639 -23.00 -14.56 -14.96
C VAL A 639 -24.19 -15.52 -15.08
N LYS A 640 -24.29 -16.26 -16.20
CA LYS A 640 -25.41 -17.20 -16.42
C LYS A 640 -25.07 -18.26 -17.46
N THR A 641 -25.69 -19.43 -17.36
CA THR A 641 -25.65 -20.48 -18.40
C THR A 641 -27.07 -20.96 -18.68
N VAL A 642 -27.42 -21.13 -19.95
CA VAL A 642 -28.78 -21.47 -20.40
C VAL A 642 -28.76 -22.60 -21.43
N GLY A 643 -29.91 -23.26 -21.60
CA GLY A 643 -30.08 -24.35 -22.56
C GLY A 643 -29.95 -23.90 -24.02
N PRO A 644 -29.82 -24.86 -24.95
CA PRO A 644 -29.49 -24.60 -26.36
C PRO A 644 -30.63 -23.94 -27.15
N ASP A 645 -31.85 -23.91 -26.60
CA ASP A 645 -33.03 -23.29 -27.22
C ASP A 645 -33.31 -21.87 -26.71
N VAL A 646 -32.56 -21.41 -25.70
CA VAL A 646 -32.70 -20.06 -25.15
C VAL A 646 -31.99 -19.05 -26.04
N ARG A 647 -32.62 -17.89 -26.27
CA ARG A 647 -32.11 -16.80 -27.12
C ARG A 647 -32.03 -15.46 -26.39
N GLN A 648 -32.48 -15.44 -25.15
CA GLN A 648 -32.41 -14.28 -24.28
C GLN A 648 -32.23 -14.71 -22.82
N ALA A 649 -31.55 -13.89 -22.04
CA ALA A 649 -31.42 -14.08 -20.60
C ALA A 649 -31.39 -12.75 -19.87
N VAL A 650 -32.07 -12.68 -18.72
CA VAL A 650 -31.95 -11.56 -17.78
C VAL A 650 -30.79 -11.84 -16.82
N VAL A 651 -29.90 -10.86 -16.65
CA VAL A 651 -28.81 -10.82 -15.66
C VAL A 651 -29.17 -9.77 -14.62
N ASP A 652 -29.18 -10.14 -13.34
CA ASP A 652 -29.37 -9.19 -12.24
C ASP A 652 -28.04 -8.56 -11.85
N LEU A 653 -27.95 -7.23 -11.87
CA LEU A 653 -26.75 -6.50 -11.47
C LEU A 653 -26.52 -6.50 -9.96
N GLY A 654 -27.55 -6.77 -9.14
CA GLY A 654 -27.46 -6.85 -7.68
C GLY A 654 -26.71 -8.07 -7.16
N ASP A 655 -26.64 -9.14 -7.96
CA ASP A 655 -25.99 -10.42 -7.58
C ASP A 655 -24.47 -10.43 -7.84
N LEU A 656 -23.90 -9.30 -8.25
CA LEU A 656 -22.57 -9.24 -8.87
C LEU A 656 -21.53 -8.60 -7.95
N PRO A 657 -20.24 -8.97 -8.09
CA PRO A 657 -19.19 -8.49 -7.20
C PRO A 657 -19.09 -6.96 -7.22
N ALA A 658 -19.04 -6.38 -6.02
CA ALA A 658 -18.68 -4.99 -5.82
C ALA A 658 -17.16 -4.87 -5.93
N GLU A 659 -16.70 -4.37 -7.08
CA GLU A 659 -15.28 -4.11 -7.34
C GLU A 659 -15.05 -2.60 -7.55
N LEU A 660 -13.80 -2.16 -7.40
CA LEU A 660 -13.40 -0.78 -7.62
C LEU A 660 -13.21 -0.52 -9.13
N TYR A 661 -14.15 0.23 -9.70
CA TYR A 661 -14.12 0.69 -11.08
C TYR A 661 -13.89 2.22 -11.08
N TYR A 662 -12.61 2.62 -11.09
CA TYR A 662 -12.22 4.01 -10.85
C TYR A 662 -12.33 4.86 -12.12
N TYR A 663 -11.70 4.45 -13.22
CA TYR A 663 -11.64 5.25 -14.45
C TYR A 663 -12.81 5.02 -15.43
N SER A 664 -13.38 3.82 -15.45
CA SER A 664 -14.51 3.49 -16.33
C SER A 664 -15.45 2.50 -15.67
N LYS A 665 -16.75 2.71 -15.84
CA LYS A 665 -17.83 1.79 -15.42
C LYS A 665 -18.60 1.22 -16.62
N ARG A 666 -18.01 1.30 -17.82
CA ARG A 666 -18.63 0.87 -19.06
C ARG A 666 -18.90 -0.63 -19.02
N GLU A 667 -20.17 -1.03 -19.14
CA GLU A 667 -20.58 -2.43 -19.05
C GLU A 667 -20.64 -3.09 -20.42
N ARG A 668 -20.18 -4.34 -20.48
CA ARG A 668 -20.25 -5.21 -21.65
C ARG A 668 -20.81 -6.55 -21.26
N PHE A 669 -21.65 -7.10 -22.13
CA PHE A 669 -22.18 -8.44 -21.99
C PHE A 669 -21.77 -9.29 -23.19
N GLY A 670 -21.33 -10.50 -22.90
CA GLY A 670 -20.83 -11.44 -23.89
C GLY A 670 -21.61 -12.74 -23.90
N VAL A 671 -21.74 -13.38 -25.05
CA VAL A 671 -22.32 -14.72 -25.17
C VAL A 671 -21.35 -15.63 -25.90
N SER A 672 -21.14 -16.82 -25.36
CA SER A 672 -20.42 -17.92 -26.01
C SER A 672 -21.34 -19.14 -26.15
N THR A 673 -21.26 -19.82 -27.28
CA THR A 673 -21.86 -21.15 -27.48
C THR A 673 -21.10 -22.16 -26.63
N VAL A 674 -21.82 -23.04 -25.94
CA VAL A 674 -21.26 -24.18 -25.22
C VAL A 674 -21.54 -25.44 -26.03
N GLY A 675 -20.49 -26.13 -26.44
CA GLY A 675 -20.52 -27.42 -27.13
C GLY A 675 -20.39 -28.61 -26.16
N GLU A 676 -20.29 -29.82 -26.71
CA GLU A 676 -20.00 -31.01 -25.90
C GLU A 676 -18.72 -30.85 -25.07
N LEU A 677 -18.68 -31.52 -23.91
CA LEU A 677 -17.60 -31.42 -22.92
C LEU A 677 -17.37 -30.01 -22.34
N GLY A 678 -18.28 -29.07 -22.58
CA GLY A 678 -18.19 -27.71 -22.06
C GLY A 678 -17.22 -26.81 -22.81
N VAL A 679 -16.76 -27.21 -24.01
CA VAL A 679 -15.93 -26.37 -24.88
C VAL A 679 -16.74 -25.16 -25.35
N GLN A 680 -16.13 -24.00 -25.33
CA GLN A 680 -16.77 -22.73 -25.62
C GLN A 680 -16.28 -22.13 -26.93
N SER A 681 -17.19 -21.52 -27.69
CA SER A 681 -16.84 -20.62 -28.78
C SER A 681 -16.18 -19.34 -28.25
N ALA A 682 -15.69 -18.49 -29.16
CA ALA A 682 -15.30 -17.14 -28.79
C ALA A 682 -16.49 -16.37 -28.19
N ILE A 683 -16.21 -15.47 -27.27
CA ILE A 683 -17.21 -14.57 -26.67
C ILE A 683 -17.54 -13.49 -27.70
N VAL A 684 -18.81 -13.38 -28.06
CA VAL A 684 -19.32 -12.26 -28.87
C VAL A 684 -19.99 -11.28 -27.93
N SER A 685 -19.55 -10.03 -27.93
CA SER A 685 -19.97 -9.03 -26.96
C SER A 685 -20.79 -7.89 -27.55
N ALA A 686 -21.60 -7.28 -26.69
CA ALA A 686 -22.25 -6.00 -26.90
C ALA A 686 -21.99 -5.09 -25.71
N VAL A 687 -21.84 -3.80 -25.98
CA VAL A 687 -21.84 -2.75 -24.96
C VAL A 687 -23.28 -2.58 -24.46
N LEU A 688 -23.46 -2.46 -23.15
CA LEU A 688 -24.76 -2.10 -22.59
C LEU A 688 -25.09 -0.67 -23.03
N SER A 689 -26.18 -0.50 -23.77
CA SER A 689 -26.65 0.84 -24.16
C SER A 689 -26.91 1.68 -22.93
N ASP A 690 -26.40 2.91 -22.89
CA ASP A 690 -26.87 3.90 -21.92
C ASP A 690 -28.36 4.15 -22.20
N ALA A 691 -29.16 4.25 -21.13
CA ALA A 691 -30.55 4.68 -21.29
C ALA A 691 -30.51 6.16 -21.72
N GLU A 692 -31.13 6.48 -22.85
CA GLU A 692 -31.37 7.89 -23.25
C GLU A 692 -32.23 8.64 -22.22
#